data_AF-A0A0Q4KIX3-F1
#
_entry.id   AF-A0A0Q4KIX3-F1
#
_cell.length_a   1.000
_cell.length_b   1.000
_cell.length_c   1.000
_cell.angle_alpha   90.00
_cell.angle_beta   90.00
_cell.angle_gamma   90.00
#
_symmetry.space_group_name_H-M   'P 1'
#
loop_
_entity.id
_entity.type
_entity.pdbx_description
1 polymer ?
#
loop_
_entity_poly.entity_id
_entity_poly.type
_entity_poly.pdbx_seq_one_letter_code
_entity_poly.pdbx_strand_id
1 'polypeptide(L)'
;MIAEAGLAALWLAAALSLLQLVMAAIGLRTRREDVAGAVRPVAIVGGALSAVAFVLLITLFVQSDMSVKLVAENSHSAKPLLYKIAGAWGNHEGSMLLWVTVLGIAGAAIAVFERRLSATTLTATLGGQAAIALGFFAFLLFASNPFARLHIAPPDGMGLNPLLQDPGLAFHPPTLYFGYVGLSVAFSFAIGALVTRDVGPGFARAMRPWVLGAWVFLTIGITAGSYWAYYELGWGGWWFWDPVENASLMPWLAATALLHSVTVLATRDGLRAWTIMLAVVAFSMSMIGTFLVRSGILTSVHAFAVDPTRGSFILALLAIYIGGALALFAIRIGTVRAGTTFEPLSREGALVANNLLLTVILGIVLIGTLYPIVAASFGTQLSVGPPFFNAAAGPIALLLVVVLAAGPLLRWRKDALGALVERLTWPIGAAALALSIFAVFAPWKGVLTLFGLGLAVGLAVASVAPLWKRNLRRTPLFTWGMVVSHLGVAIALFGMAADSAFTREALVAARADQVTRVGPFEVRFVGVRPTVGPNWSAIEGRLEVTRGAGAMQVLRPQQRFFANPATTTNEAAISTRWDGQLYTVLGQPDGAGRWQLRLWWKPFVTLIWAGGMLIALGGALSLIGRVRRERRADAREAWA
;
A
#
# COMPACT_ATOMS: atom_id res chain seq x y z
N MET A 1 14.58 12.42 -30.65
CA MET A 1 13.17 12.34 -31.05
C MET A 1 12.30 11.54 -30.08
N ILE A 2 12.80 10.51 -29.37
CA ILE A 2 11.99 9.77 -28.38
C ILE A 2 11.50 10.68 -27.24
N ALA A 3 12.38 11.54 -26.71
CA ALA A 3 12.03 12.48 -25.64
C ALA A 3 10.99 13.51 -26.09
N GLU A 4 11.15 14.06 -27.29
CA GLU A 4 10.23 15.03 -27.88
C GLU A 4 8.85 14.40 -28.15
N ALA A 5 8.81 13.16 -28.64
CA ALA A 5 7.57 12.41 -28.82
C ALA A 5 6.87 12.10 -27.48
N GLY A 6 7.64 11.74 -26.45
CA GLY A 6 7.12 11.53 -25.09
C GLY A 6 6.52 12.80 -24.49
N LEU A 7 7.21 13.93 -24.66
CA LEU A 7 6.72 15.24 -24.22
C LEU A 7 5.48 15.68 -25.00
N ALA A 8 5.45 15.46 -26.32
CA ALA A 8 4.28 15.76 -27.15
C ALA A 8 3.06 14.92 -26.73
N ALA A 9 3.25 13.61 -26.49
CA ALA A 9 2.19 12.74 -25.98
C ALA A 9 1.66 13.23 -24.63
N LEU A 10 2.54 13.71 -23.74
CA LEU A 10 2.17 14.26 -22.44
C LEU A 10 1.34 15.55 -22.56
N TRP A 11 1.74 16.48 -23.43
CA TRP A 11 0.97 17.69 -23.73
C TRP A 11 -0.40 17.38 -24.34
N LEU A 12 -0.47 16.42 -25.27
CA LEU A 12 -1.73 15.99 -25.86
C LEU A 12 -2.65 15.34 -24.82
N ALA A 13 -2.12 14.50 -23.93
CA ALA A 13 -2.89 13.90 -22.84
C ALA A 13 -3.43 14.98 -21.87
N ALA A 14 -2.64 16.01 -21.58
CA ALA A 14 -3.07 17.16 -20.78
C ALA A 14 -4.20 17.95 -21.46
N ALA A 15 -4.05 18.25 -22.76
CA ALA A 15 -5.07 18.94 -23.55
C ALA A 15 -6.38 18.13 -23.63
N LEU A 16 -6.29 16.81 -23.81
CA LEU A 16 -7.46 15.93 -23.78
C LEU A 16 -8.11 15.86 -22.40
N SER A 17 -7.34 15.95 -21.32
CA SER A 17 -7.91 16.01 -19.97
C SER A 17 -8.67 17.32 -19.73
N LEU A 18 -8.13 18.44 -20.20
CA LEU A 18 -8.86 19.71 -20.19
C LEU A 18 -10.14 19.64 -21.03
N LEU A 19 -10.04 19.10 -22.25
CA LEU A 19 -11.20 18.90 -23.13
C LEU A 19 -12.26 17.99 -22.48
N GLN A 20 -11.84 16.88 -21.87
CA GLN A 20 -12.71 15.96 -21.14
C GLN A 20 -13.45 16.67 -20.01
N LEU A 21 -12.77 17.49 -19.23
CA LEU A 21 -13.36 18.26 -18.13
C LEU A 21 -14.39 19.28 -18.66
N VAL A 22 -14.05 20.02 -19.71
CA VAL A 22 -14.93 21.01 -20.34
C VAL A 22 -16.17 20.33 -20.94
N MET A 23 -16.01 19.23 -21.68
CA MET A 23 -17.13 18.48 -22.24
C MET A 23 -18.02 17.88 -21.15
N ALA A 24 -17.45 17.36 -20.06
CA ALA A 24 -18.24 16.90 -18.93
C ALA A 24 -19.07 18.04 -18.32
N ALA A 25 -18.48 19.23 -18.12
CA ALA A 25 -19.19 20.39 -17.60
C ALA A 25 -20.33 20.86 -18.55
N ILE A 26 -20.05 20.95 -19.85
CA ILE A 26 -21.04 21.35 -20.86
C ILE A 26 -22.16 20.30 -20.96
N GLY A 27 -21.82 19.01 -21.05
CA GLY A 27 -22.77 17.91 -21.13
C GLY A 27 -23.70 17.85 -19.92
N LEU A 28 -23.16 18.06 -18.70
CA LEU A 28 -23.95 18.12 -17.47
C LEU A 28 -24.89 19.33 -17.41
N ARG A 29 -24.44 20.50 -17.89
CA ARG A 29 -25.22 21.76 -17.82
C ARG A 29 -26.30 21.82 -18.90
N THR A 30 -25.95 21.43 -20.13
CA THR A 30 -26.82 21.58 -21.32
C THR A 30 -27.67 20.34 -21.62
N ARG A 31 -27.36 19.20 -20.98
CA ARG A 31 -27.97 17.88 -21.26
C ARG A 31 -27.84 17.43 -22.72
N ARG A 32 -26.81 17.94 -23.42
CA ARG A 32 -26.45 17.52 -24.77
C ARG A 32 -25.78 16.14 -24.75
N GLU A 33 -26.47 15.15 -25.28
CA GLU A 33 -26.01 13.75 -25.28
C GLU A 33 -24.78 13.53 -26.16
N ASP A 34 -24.64 14.29 -27.25
CA ASP A 34 -23.49 14.23 -28.15
C ASP A 34 -22.19 14.66 -27.45
N VAL A 35 -22.24 15.76 -26.70
CA VAL A 35 -21.10 16.27 -25.91
C VAL A 35 -20.78 15.31 -24.76
N ALA A 36 -21.80 14.80 -24.06
CA ALA A 36 -21.60 13.82 -22.98
C ALA A 36 -21.04 12.49 -23.50
N GLY A 37 -21.45 12.05 -24.69
CA GLY A 37 -20.97 10.84 -25.35
C GLY A 37 -19.48 10.92 -25.72
N ALA A 38 -18.99 12.10 -26.09
CA ALA A 38 -17.58 12.33 -26.45
C ALA A 38 -16.60 12.22 -25.27
N VAL A 39 -17.07 12.34 -24.02
CA VAL A 39 -16.23 12.26 -22.80
C VAL A 39 -15.50 10.92 -22.69
N ARG A 40 -16.16 9.82 -23.09
CA ARG A 40 -15.60 8.46 -22.96
C ARG A 40 -14.45 8.19 -23.94
N PRO A 41 -14.59 8.41 -25.27
CA PRO A 41 -13.48 8.30 -26.20
C PRO A 41 -12.28 9.17 -25.81
N VAL A 42 -12.50 10.40 -25.37
CA VAL A 42 -11.41 11.30 -24.97
C VAL A 42 -10.65 10.78 -23.74
N ALA A 43 -11.35 10.24 -22.74
CA ALA A 43 -10.70 9.58 -21.61
C ALA A 43 -9.83 8.39 -22.03
N ILE A 44 -10.29 7.59 -23.00
CA ILE A 44 -9.56 6.42 -23.51
C ILE A 44 -8.29 6.85 -24.23
N VAL A 45 -8.39 7.81 -25.16
CA VAL A 45 -7.23 8.32 -25.91
C VAL A 45 -6.25 9.03 -24.98
N GLY A 46 -6.73 9.84 -24.04
CA GLY A 46 -5.87 10.49 -23.04
C GLY A 46 -5.09 9.46 -22.20
N GLY A 47 -5.75 8.40 -21.72
CA GLY A 47 -5.09 7.32 -21.00
C GLY A 47 -4.05 6.56 -21.84
N ALA A 48 -4.35 6.31 -23.11
CA ALA A 48 -3.41 5.68 -24.03
C ALA A 48 -2.17 6.55 -24.29
N LEU A 49 -2.34 7.86 -24.47
CA LEU A 49 -1.23 8.80 -24.65
C LEU A 49 -0.33 8.88 -23.41
N SER A 50 -0.89 8.87 -22.20
CA SER A 50 -0.10 8.77 -20.96
C SER A 50 0.75 7.49 -20.93
N ALA A 51 0.16 6.36 -21.31
CA ALA A 51 0.87 5.08 -21.37
C ALA A 51 2.01 5.11 -22.40
N VAL A 52 1.75 5.68 -23.59
CA VAL A 52 2.78 5.88 -24.62
C VAL A 52 3.92 6.75 -24.08
N ALA A 53 3.61 7.89 -23.44
CA ALA A 53 4.64 8.74 -22.84
C ALA A 53 5.50 7.95 -21.83
N PHE A 54 4.88 7.16 -20.94
CA PHE A 54 5.63 6.37 -19.97
C PHE A 54 6.50 5.28 -20.60
N VAL A 55 6.00 4.58 -21.63
CA VAL A 55 6.80 3.59 -22.38
C VAL A 55 8.00 4.25 -23.08
N LEU A 56 7.82 5.45 -23.63
CA LEU A 56 8.91 6.22 -24.23
C LEU A 56 9.95 6.64 -23.18
N LEU A 57 9.52 6.99 -21.96
CA LEU A 57 10.43 7.25 -20.84
C LEU A 57 11.25 6.00 -20.48
N ILE A 58 10.61 4.84 -20.34
CA ILE A 58 11.30 3.57 -20.07
C ILE A 58 12.33 3.28 -21.17
N THR A 59 11.96 3.53 -22.43
CA THR A 59 12.84 3.31 -23.58
C THR A 59 14.11 4.18 -23.48
N LEU A 60 13.98 5.45 -23.10
CA LEU A 60 15.12 6.35 -22.88
C LEU A 60 16.05 5.83 -21.78
N PHE A 61 15.48 5.32 -20.68
CA PHE A 61 16.26 4.74 -19.58
C PHE A 61 17.00 3.46 -19.98
N VAL A 62 16.35 2.57 -20.72
CA VAL A 62 16.93 1.32 -21.23
C VAL A 62 18.08 1.60 -22.19
N GLN A 63 17.91 2.60 -23.07
CA GLN A 63 18.96 3.03 -24.01
C GLN A 63 20.06 3.86 -23.34
N SER A 64 19.90 4.23 -22.06
CA SER A 64 20.83 5.11 -21.36
C SER A 64 21.06 6.42 -22.13
N ASP A 65 19.99 7.02 -22.66
CA ASP A 65 20.06 8.29 -23.41
C ASP A 65 20.37 9.47 -22.47
N MET A 66 21.66 9.78 -22.30
CA MET A 66 22.17 10.85 -21.43
C MET A 66 21.81 12.26 -21.90
N SER A 67 21.20 12.41 -23.07
CA SER A 67 20.71 13.72 -23.51
C SER A 67 19.40 14.13 -22.82
N VAL A 68 18.75 13.21 -22.09
CA VAL A 68 17.61 13.50 -21.22
C VAL A 68 18.08 13.65 -19.78
N LYS A 69 17.79 14.79 -19.17
CA LYS A 69 18.24 15.16 -17.81
C LYS A 69 17.93 14.07 -16.79
N LEU A 70 16.70 13.55 -16.81
CA LEU A 70 16.28 12.55 -15.84
C LEU A 70 17.07 11.24 -15.94
N VAL A 71 17.42 10.83 -17.17
CA VAL A 71 18.22 9.63 -17.44
C VAL A 71 19.67 9.86 -16.99
N ALA A 72 20.24 11.03 -17.28
CA ALA A 72 21.58 11.39 -16.84
C ALA A 72 21.71 11.42 -15.31
N GLU A 73 20.67 11.88 -14.60
CA GLU A 73 20.69 11.96 -13.14
C GLU A 73 20.42 10.62 -12.43
N ASN A 74 19.73 9.68 -13.09
CA ASN A 74 19.20 8.47 -12.42
C ASN A 74 19.56 7.13 -13.12
N SER A 75 20.29 7.16 -14.24
CA SER A 75 20.72 5.98 -15.00
C SER A 75 22.25 5.92 -15.16
N HIS A 76 22.78 4.81 -15.64
CA HIS A 76 24.19 4.65 -16.03
C HIS A 76 24.29 3.50 -17.04
N SER A 77 25.18 3.62 -18.02
CA SER A 77 25.36 2.64 -19.10
C SER A 77 25.62 1.20 -18.60
N ALA A 78 26.46 1.04 -17.56
CA ALA A 78 26.88 -0.22 -16.98
C ALA A 78 25.84 -0.90 -16.06
N LYS A 79 24.69 -0.26 -15.81
CA LYS A 79 23.66 -0.87 -14.94
C LYS A 79 23.01 -2.08 -15.59
N PRO A 80 22.68 -3.12 -14.80
CA PRO A 80 21.78 -4.17 -15.22
C PRO A 80 20.44 -3.64 -15.75
N LEU A 81 19.87 -4.31 -16.75
CA LEU A 81 18.64 -3.90 -17.44
C LEU A 81 17.46 -3.66 -16.48
N LEU A 82 17.30 -4.52 -15.47
CA LEU A 82 16.22 -4.40 -14.48
C LEU A 82 16.21 -3.01 -13.83
N TYR A 83 17.40 -2.51 -13.44
CA TYR A 83 17.55 -1.20 -12.77
C TYR A 83 17.55 -0.04 -13.75
N LYS A 84 17.80 -0.27 -15.06
CA LYS A 84 17.50 0.73 -16.08
C LYS A 84 15.99 0.93 -16.20
N ILE A 85 15.23 -0.16 -16.33
CA ILE A 85 13.76 -0.11 -16.40
C ILE A 85 13.20 0.52 -15.12
N ALA A 86 13.56 -0.01 -13.95
CA ALA A 86 13.05 0.49 -12.67
C ALA A 86 13.52 1.92 -12.35
N GLY A 87 14.68 2.33 -12.89
CA GLY A 87 15.17 3.70 -12.83
C GLY A 87 14.17 4.72 -13.39
N ALA A 88 13.30 4.32 -14.33
CA ALA A 88 12.25 5.19 -14.89
C ALA A 88 11.18 5.59 -13.87
N TRP A 89 11.05 4.90 -12.74
CA TRP A 89 10.14 5.28 -11.64
C TRP A 89 10.82 5.35 -10.26
N GLY A 90 12.12 5.09 -10.18
CA GLY A 90 12.91 5.23 -8.95
C GLY A 90 13.27 6.66 -8.57
N ASN A 91 12.76 7.64 -9.32
CA ASN A 91 13.05 9.07 -9.16
C ASN A 91 11.74 9.87 -9.00
N HIS A 92 11.80 11.20 -8.96
CA HIS A 92 10.62 12.04 -8.78
C HIS A 92 9.74 12.09 -10.03
N GLU A 93 10.24 12.68 -11.12
CA GLU A 93 9.54 12.95 -12.38
C GLU A 93 8.90 11.69 -12.97
N GLY A 94 9.69 10.61 -13.04
CA GLY A 94 9.29 9.36 -13.65
C GLY A 94 8.26 8.59 -12.82
N SER A 95 8.36 8.65 -11.49
CA SER A 95 7.32 8.11 -10.61
C SER A 95 6.00 8.89 -10.69
N MET A 96 6.08 10.21 -10.94
CA MET A 96 4.90 11.05 -11.15
C MET A 96 4.29 10.82 -12.53
N LEU A 97 5.11 10.51 -13.55
CA LEU A 97 4.60 10.04 -14.84
C LEU A 97 3.92 8.66 -14.71
N LEU A 98 4.47 7.73 -13.93
CA LEU A 98 3.81 6.48 -13.58
C LEU A 98 2.47 6.74 -12.86
N TRP A 99 2.45 7.65 -11.88
CA TRP A 99 1.24 8.04 -11.15
C TRP A 99 0.14 8.53 -12.12
N VAL A 100 0.47 9.46 -13.03
CA VAL A 100 -0.49 9.99 -14.02
C VAL A 100 -0.88 8.96 -15.07
N THR A 101 0.02 8.04 -15.41
CA THR A 101 -0.27 6.93 -16.32
C THR A 101 -1.30 5.99 -15.71
N VAL A 102 -1.12 5.60 -14.44
CA VAL A 102 -2.12 4.79 -13.72
C VAL A 102 -3.46 5.52 -13.63
N LEU A 103 -3.44 6.84 -13.40
CA LEU A 103 -4.65 7.66 -13.35
C LEU A 103 -5.40 7.67 -14.68
N GLY A 104 -4.69 7.93 -15.78
CA GLY A 104 -5.24 7.95 -17.13
C GLY A 104 -5.78 6.59 -17.56
N ILE A 105 -5.04 5.51 -17.28
CA ILE A 105 -5.48 4.14 -17.54
C ILE A 105 -6.72 3.79 -16.71
N ALA A 106 -6.77 4.21 -15.44
CA ALA A 106 -7.97 4.01 -14.61
C ALA A 106 -9.18 4.77 -15.16
N GLY A 107 -9.00 6.01 -15.61
CA GLY A 107 -10.03 6.79 -16.30
C GLY A 107 -10.53 6.12 -17.60
N ALA A 108 -9.60 5.64 -18.43
CA ALA A 108 -9.91 4.87 -19.63
C ALA A 108 -10.66 3.56 -19.30
N ALA A 109 -10.22 2.83 -18.28
CA ALA A 109 -10.85 1.60 -17.84
C ALA A 109 -12.29 1.83 -17.35
N ILE A 110 -12.56 2.90 -16.60
CA ILE A 110 -13.93 3.30 -16.24
C ILE A 110 -14.73 3.59 -17.50
N ALA A 111 -14.19 4.36 -18.43
CA ALA A 111 -14.86 4.71 -19.68
C ALA A 111 -15.18 3.48 -20.55
N VAL A 112 -14.40 2.39 -20.47
CA VAL A 112 -14.63 1.15 -21.23
C VAL A 112 -15.55 0.18 -20.51
N PHE A 113 -15.35 -0.04 -19.21
CA PHE A 113 -15.97 -1.15 -18.49
C PHE A 113 -17.19 -0.74 -17.66
N GLU A 114 -17.32 0.52 -17.27
CA GLU A 114 -18.43 0.94 -16.40
C GLU A 114 -19.71 1.12 -17.21
N ARG A 115 -20.77 0.43 -16.77
CA ARG A 115 -22.09 0.36 -17.42
C ARG A 115 -23.25 0.53 -16.45
N ARG A 116 -22.99 0.52 -15.13
CA ARG A 116 -24.00 0.48 -14.07
C ARG A 116 -24.41 1.87 -13.59
N LEU A 117 -23.55 2.85 -13.81
CA LEU A 117 -23.86 4.24 -13.53
C LEU A 117 -24.79 4.81 -14.61
N SER A 118 -25.65 5.74 -14.21
CA SER A 118 -26.37 6.58 -15.17
C SER A 118 -25.37 7.33 -16.06
N ALA A 119 -25.75 7.62 -17.32
CA ALA A 119 -24.88 8.33 -18.25
C ALA A 119 -24.40 9.68 -17.69
N THR A 120 -25.29 10.39 -16.99
CA THR A 120 -24.99 11.66 -16.31
C THR A 120 -23.96 11.48 -15.19
N THR A 121 -24.13 10.48 -14.31
CA THR A 121 -23.19 10.23 -13.20
C THR A 121 -21.84 9.72 -13.71
N LEU A 122 -21.83 8.90 -14.76
CA LEU A 122 -20.59 8.46 -15.42
C LEU A 122 -19.85 9.65 -16.03
N THR A 123 -20.56 10.56 -16.70
CA THR A 123 -19.97 11.78 -17.27
C THR A 123 -19.36 12.66 -16.17
N ALA A 124 -20.07 12.85 -15.06
CA ALA A 124 -19.57 13.60 -13.91
C ALA A 124 -18.35 12.92 -13.26
N THR A 125 -18.35 11.59 -13.19
CA THR A 125 -17.24 10.78 -12.66
C THR A 125 -15.99 10.94 -13.52
N LEU A 126 -16.12 10.80 -14.84
CA LEU A 126 -15.00 11.01 -15.78
C LEU A 126 -14.53 12.47 -15.78
N GLY A 127 -15.43 13.45 -15.62
CA GLY A 127 -15.05 14.85 -15.43
C GLY A 127 -14.23 15.06 -14.15
N GLY A 128 -14.67 14.49 -13.02
CA GLY A 128 -13.90 14.51 -11.77
C GLY A 128 -12.52 13.87 -11.92
N GLN A 129 -12.42 12.79 -12.71
CA GLN A 129 -11.14 12.13 -12.96
C GLN A 129 -10.21 12.97 -13.85
N ALA A 130 -10.78 13.67 -14.85
CA ALA A 130 -10.04 14.60 -15.69
C ALA A 130 -9.51 15.81 -14.89
N ALA A 131 -10.26 16.31 -13.92
CA ALA A 131 -9.83 17.42 -13.06
C ALA A 131 -8.61 17.06 -12.21
N ILE A 132 -8.56 15.83 -11.70
CA ILE A 132 -7.37 15.32 -11.00
C ILE A 132 -6.20 15.18 -11.98
N ALA A 133 -6.45 14.56 -13.14
CA ALA A 133 -5.40 14.32 -14.13
C ALA A 133 -4.77 15.63 -14.60
N LEU A 134 -5.58 16.66 -14.87
CA LEU A 134 -5.12 17.96 -15.35
C LEU A 134 -4.12 18.63 -14.40
N GLY A 135 -4.34 18.59 -13.08
CA GLY A 135 -3.40 19.21 -12.15
C GLY A 135 -2.08 18.46 -12.05
N PHE A 136 -2.09 17.13 -12.16
CA PHE A 136 -0.84 16.35 -12.20
C PHE A 136 -0.13 16.42 -13.57
N PHE A 137 -0.86 16.57 -14.68
CA PHE A 137 -0.25 16.94 -15.95
C PHE A 137 0.40 18.31 -15.88
N ALA A 138 -0.27 19.30 -15.30
CA ALA A 138 0.31 20.63 -15.08
C ALA A 138 1.57 20.55 -14.20
N PHE A 139 1.54 19.74 -13.14
CA PHE A 139 2.72 19.48 -12.31
C PHE A 139 3.90 18.92 -13.12
N LEU A 140 3.68 17.88 -13.93
CA LEU A 140 4.73 17.31 -14.78
C LEU A 140 5.23 18.31 -15.83
N LEU A 141 4.33 19.04 -16.49
CA LEU A 141 4.69 19.91 -17.60
C LEU A 141 5.45 21.17 -17.15
N PHE A 142 5.08 21.74 -15.98
CA PHE A 142 5.61 23.02 -15.52
C PHE A 142 6.63 22.91 -14.38
N ALA A 143 6.56 21.87 -13.54
CA ALA A 143 7.43 21.75 -12.36
C ALA A 143 8.36 20.52 -12.40
N SER A 144 7.97 19.43 -13.07
CA SER A 144 8.69 18.15 -12.99
C SER A 144 8.70 17.39 -14.32
N ASN A 145 9.29 18.01 -15.37
CA ASN A 145 9.26 17.46 -16.72
C ASN A 145 10.19 16.25 -16.89
N PRO A 146 9.65 15.03 -17.11
CA PRO A 146 10.46 13.81 -17.24
C PRO A 146 11.28 13.75 -18.54
N PHE A 147 10.98 14.59 -19.52
CA PHE A 147 11.62 14.62 -20.84
C PHE A 147 12.53 15.84 -21.03
N ALA A 148 12.86 16.56 -19.95
CA ALA A 148 13.74 17.72 -20.00
C ALA A 148 15.10 17.35 -20.65
N ARG A 149 15.52 18.13 -21.65
CA ARG A 149 16.75 17.91 -22.40
C ARG A 149 17.93 18.59 -21.71
N LEU A 150 19.10 17.98 -21.79
CA LEU A 150 20.37 18.64 -21.49
C LEU A 150 20.92 19.30 -22.74
N HIS A 151 21.53 20.47 -22.58
CA HIS A 151 22.21 21.16 -23.68
C HIS A 151 23.45 20.39 -24.13
N ILE A 152 24.20 19.86 -23.17
CA ILE A 152 25.36 18.99 -23.39
C ILE A 152 25.10 17.70 -22.60
N ALA A 153 25.00 16.58 -23.32
CA ALA A 153 24.85 15.28 -22.69
C ALA A 153 26.18 14.88 -22.02
N PRO A 154 26.17 14.47 -20.72
CA PRO A 154 27.37 13.94 -20.11
C PRO A 154 27.76 12.61 -20.77
N PRO A 155 29.05 12.21 -20.70
CA PRO A 155 29.51 10.93 -21.24
C PRO A 155 28.79 9.72 -20.65
N ASP A 156 28.38 9.80 -19.38
CA ASP A 156 27.53 8.81 -18.71
C ASP A 156 26.75 9.45 -17.56
N GLY A 157 25.78 8.72 -17.03
CA GLY A 157 24.90 9.18 -15.96
C GLY A 157 25.46 8.97 -14.55
N MET A 158 24.88 9.68 -13.59
CA MET A 158 25.28 9.70 -12.18
C MET A 158 24.93 8.41 -11.41
N GLY A 159 24.23 7.46 -12.05
CA GLY A 159 23.77 6.27 -11.35
C GLY A 159 22.42 6.47 -10.65
N LEU A 160 21.93 5.41 -10.02
CA LEU A 160 20.69 5.37 -9.25
C LEU A 160 21.18 5.18 -7.83
N ASN A 161 20.49 5.74 -6.84
CA ASN A 161 20.80 5.46 -5.45
C ASN A 161 21.02 3.94 -5.27
N PRO A 162 22.20 3.50 -4.82
CA PRO A 162 22.51 2.08 -4.78
C PRO A 162 21.57 1.22 -3.93
N LEU A 163 20.95 1.79 -2.88
CA LEU A 163 19.91 1.10 -2.09
C LEU A 163 18.64 0.77 -2.90
N LEU A 164 18.44 1.43 -4.05
CA LEU A 164 17.34 1.15 -4.95
C LEU A 164 17.72 0.12 -6.02
N GLN A 165 18.98 -0.32 -6.11
CA GLN A 165 19.39 -1.38 -7.02
C GLN A 165 19.05 -2.77 -6.46
N ASP A 166 17.78 -2.94 -6.12
CA ASP A 166 17.18 -4.16 -5.58
C ASP A 166 15.88 -4.50 -6.35
N PRO A 167 15.54 -5.79 -6.57
CA PRO A 167 14.30 -6.18 -7.22
C PRO A 167 13.03 -5.60 -6.57
N GLY A 168 13.09 -5.26 -5.28
CA GLY A 168 12.06 -4.53 -4.54
C GLY A 168 11.64 -3.24 -5.25
N LEU A 169 12.58 -2.42 -5.75
CA LEU A 169 12.24 -1.19 -6.49
C LEU A 169 11.43 -1.49 -7.76
N ALA A 170 11.70 -2.60 -8.42
CA ALA A 170 11.02 -2.93 -9.67
C ALA A 170 9.55 -3.32 -9.45
N PHE A 171 9.22 -3.89 -8.29
CA PHE A 171 7.89 -4.45 -8.02
C PHE A 171 7.05 -3.61 -7.07
N HIS A 172 7.62 -3.17 -5.95
CA HIS A 172 6.89 -2.54 -4.86
C HIS A 172 6.24 -1.20 -5.27
N PRO A 173 6.96 -0.19 -5.80
CA PRO A 173 6.37 1.09 -6.17
C PRO A 173 5.22 0.94 -7.17
N PRO A 174 5.33 0.21 -8.30
CA PRO A 174 4.20 0.03 -9.20
C PRO A 174 2.94 -0.50 -8.51
N THR A 175 3.07 -1.52 -7.65
CA THR A 175 1.90 -2.05 -6.91
C THR A 175 1.32 -1.02 -5.95
N LEU A 176 2.14 -0.22 -5.25
CA LEU A 176 1.64 0.90 -4.45
C LEU A 176 0.91 1.95 -5.29
N TYR A 177 1.46 2.36 -6.44
CA TYR A 177 0.83 3.35 -7.33
C TYR A 177 -0.52 2.85 -7.86
N PHE A 178 -0.64 1.58 -8.26
CA PHE A 178 -1.94 0.98 -8.61
C PHE A 178 -2.96 1.06 -7.48
N GLY A 179 -2.51 0.95 -6.22
CA GLY A 179 -3.35 1.13 -5.03
C GLY A 179 -3.72 2.58 -4.77
N TYR A 180 -2.72 3.45 -4.58
CA TYR A 180 -2.88 4.88 -4.25
C TYR A 180 -3.72 5.59 -5.30
N VAL A 181 -3.31 5.48 -6.56
CA VAL A 181 -3.97 6.15 -7.67
C VAL A 181 -5.28 5.46 -7.97
N GLY A 182 -5.40 4.15 -7.74
CA GLY A 182 -6.67 3.44 -7.85
C GLY A 182 -7.79 4.00 -6.96
N LEU A 183 -7.44 4.57 -5.79
CA LEU A 183 -8.42 5.23 -4.91
C LEU A 183 -8.98 6.54 -5.50
N SER A 184 -8.31 7.15 -6.48
CA SER A 184 -8.86 8.30 -7.20
C SER A 184 -10.16 7.94 -7.91
N VAL A 185 -10.33 6.68 -8.33
CA VAL A 185 -11.57 6.19 -8.94
C VAL A 185 -12.72 6.31 -7.96
N ALA A 186 -12.53 5.83 -6.72
CA ALA A 186 -13.56 5.93 -5.68
C ALA A 186 -13.90 7.40 -5.37
N PHE A 187 -12.89 8.26 -5.31
CA PHE A 187 -13.07 9.70 -5.18
C PHE A 187 -13.88 10.28 -6.34
N SER A 188 -13.51 10.01 -7.59
CA SER A 188 -14.23 10.53 -8.77
C SER A 188 -15.67 10.04 -8.84
N PHE A 189 -15.92 8.79 -8.44
CA PHE A 189 -17.27 8.25 -8.27
C PHE A 189 -18.06 9.07 -7.23
N ALA A 190 -17.46 9.36 -6.08
CA ALA A 190 -18.08 10.15 -5.03
C ALA A 190 -18.39 11.59 -5.50
N ILE A 191 -17.46 12.24 -6.22
CA ILE A 191 -17.69 13.55 -6.84
C ILE A 191 -18.86 13.47 -7.83
N GLY A 192 -18.85 12.48 -8.73
CA GLY A 192 -19.92 12.29 -9.71
C GLY A 192 -21.28 12.12 -9.05
N ALA A 193 -21.38 11.25 -8.04
CA ALA A 193 -22.60 11.00 -7.30
C ALA A 193 -23.11 12.22 -6.52
N LEU A 194 -22.22 13.04 -5.94
CA LEU A 194 -22.58 14.29 -5.27
C LEU A 194 -23.10 15.36 -6.25
N VAL A 195 -22.45 15.50 -7.41
CA VAL A 195 -22.84 16.44 -8.45
C VAL A 195 -24.22 16.08 -9.00
N THR A 196 -24.46 14.81 -9.29
CA THR A 196 -25.74 14.33 -9.84
C THR A 196 -26.79 13.98 -8.80
N ARG A 197 -26.46 14.03 -7.51
CA ARG A 197 -27.31 13.60 -6.38
C ARG A 197 -27.74 12.13 -6.47
N ASP A 198 -26.91 11.29 -7.11
CA ASP A 198 -27.18 9.87 -7.33
C ASP A 198 -26.37 8.99 -6.36
N VAL A 199 -26.73 9.08 -5.08
CA VAL A 199 -26.07 8.33 -4.00
C VAL A 199 -26.99 7.22 -3.54
N GLY A 200 -26.83 6.05 -4.15
CA GLY A 200 -27.62 4.87 -3.82
C GLY A 200 -26.89 3.55 -4.02
N PRO A 201 -27.61 2.42 -3.94
CA PRO A 201 -27.02 1.08 -4.06
C PRO A 201 -26.39 0.81 -5.43
N GLY A 202 -26.92 1.41 -6.51
CA GLY A 202 -26.36 1.29 -7.87
C GLY A 202 -24.94 1.85 -7.94
N PHE A 203 -24.77 3.09 -7.48
CA PHE A 203 -23.47 3.74 -7.28
C PHE A 203 -22.50 2.86 -6.48
N ALA A 204 -22.93 2.30 -5.34
CA ALA A 204 -22.06 1.47 -4.51
C ALA A 204 -21.66 0.15 -5.19
N ARG A 205 -22.57 -0.48 -5.94
CA ARG A 205 -22.25 -1.68 -6.73
C ARG A 205 -21.26 -1.40 -7.85
N ALA A 206 -21.30 -0.21 -8.43
CA ALA A 206 -20.37 0.24 -9.46
C ALA A 206 -18.99 0.57 -8.87
N MET A 207 -18.93 1.27 -7.73
CA MET A 207 -17.67 1.67 -7.08
C MET A 207 -16.90 0.51 -6.43
N ARG A 208 -17.61 -0.49 -5.89
CA ARG A 208 -17.03 -1.61 -5.11
C ARG A 208 -15.86 -2.36 -5.79
N PRO A 209 -15.94 -2.82 -7.06
CA PRO A 209 -14.83 -3.53 -7.70
C PRO A 209 -13.57 -2.67 -7.80
N TRP A 210 -13.70 -1.36 -8.01
CA TRP A 210 -12.58 -0.42 -8.09
C TRP A 210 -11.89 -0.25 -6.74
N VAL A 211 -12.67 -0.05 -5.67
CA VAL A 211 -12.14 0.01 -4.29
C VAL A 211 -11.43 -1.29 -3.92
N LEU A 212 -12.01 -2.45 -4.25
CA LEU A 212 -11.39 -3.75 -4.01
C LEU A 212 -10.06 -3.90 -4.76
N GLY A 213 -10.01 -3.54 -6.04
CA GLY A 213 -8.79 -3.61 -6.85
C GLY A 213 -7.68 -2.73 -6.25
N ALA A 214 -8.00 -1.46 -5.96
CA ALA A 214 -7.06 -0.53 -5.33
C ALA A 214 -6.55 -1.06 -3.97
N TRP A 215 -7.46 -1.58 -3.13
CA TRP A 215 -7.11 -2.12 -1.82
C TRP A 215 -6.23 -3.37 -1.90
N VAL A 216 -6.44 -4.26 -2.88
CA VAL A 216 -5.59 -5.43 -3.12
C VAL A 216 -4.18 -5.00 -3.50
N PHE A 217 -4.03 -4.09 -4.47
CA PHE A 217 -2.72 -3.59 -4.89
C PHE A 217 -2.00 -2.85 -3.76
N LEU A 218 -2.71 -2.05 -2.98
CA LEU A 218 -2.16 -1.38 -1.80
C LEU A 218 -1.69 -2.38 -0.74
N THR A 219 -2.45 -3.45 -0.49
CA THR A 219 -2.04 -4.52 0.44
C THR A 219 -0.77 -5.22 -0.04
N ILE A 220 -0.69 -5.55 -1.34
CA ILE A 220 0.51 -6.16 -1.93
C ILE A 220 1.70 -5.22 -1.81
N GLY A 221 1.51 -3.95 -2.15
CA GLY A 221 2.54 -2.92 -2.06
C GLY A 221 3.08 -2.79 -0.64
N ILE A 222 2.22 -2.59 0.36
CA ILE A 222 2.64 -2.47 1.77
C ILE A 222 3.37 -3.73 2.24
N THR A 223 2.84 -4.92 1.90
CA THR A 223 3.45 -6.20 2.30
C THR A 223 4.83 -6.39 1.67
N ALA A 224 4.96 -6.12 0.36
CA ALA A 224 6.23 -6.22 -0.35
C ALA A 224 7.24 -5.17 0.14
N GLY A 225 6.80 -3.94 0.43
CA GLY A 225 7.64 -2.86 0.95
C GLY A 225 8.17 -3.18 2.34
N SER A 226 7.33 -3.70 3.23
CA SER A 226 7.74 -4.16 4.57
C SER A 226 8.77 -5.29 4.50
N TYR A 227 8.61 -6.25 3.57
CA TYR A 227 9.60 -7.30 3.39
C TYR A 227 10.91 -6.76 2.81
N TRP A 228 10.83 -5.84 1.85
CA TRP A 228 11.99 -5.18 1.28
C TRP A 228 12.79 -4.41 2.33
N ALA A 229 12.12 -3.55 3.10
CA ALA A 229 12.74 -2.83 4.22
C ALA A 229 13.39 -3.78 5.24
N TYR A 230 12.76 -4.93 5.50
CA TYR A 230 13.29 -5.94 6.40
C TYR A 230 14.65 -6.49 5.98
N TYR A 231 14.86 -6.81 4.70
CA TYR A 231 16.15 -7.37 4.26
C TYR A 231 17.18 -6.34 3.79
N GLU A 232 16.74 -5.22 3.21
CA GLU A 232 17.63 -4.24 2.58
C GLU A 232 18.33 -3.34 3.60
N LEU A 233 17.61 -2.90 4.64
CA LEU A 233 18.12 -1.86 5.54
C LEU A 233 19.12 -2.39 6.60
N GLY A 234 19.34 -3.70 6.68
CA GLY A 234 20.37 -4.31 7.52
C GLY A 234 20.15 -4.26 9.04
N TRP A 235 19.01 -3.75 9.53
CA TRP A 235 18.66 -3.70 10.96
C TRP A 235 17.61 -4.73 11.39
N GLY A 236 17.07 -5.51 10.45
CA GLY A 236 16.21 -6.67 10.72
C GLY A 236 14.80 -6.35 11.22
N GLY A 237 14.32 -5.11 11.15
CA GLY A 237 12.93 -4.75 11.46
C GLY A 237 12.08 -4.59 10.21
N TRP A 238 10.78 -4.84 10.35
CA TRP A 238 9.82 -4.90 9.23
C TRP A 238 8.88 -3.69 9.16
N TRP A 239 8.84 -2.87 10.21
CA TRP A 239 8.06 -1.63 10.32
C TRP A 239 8.64 -0.73 11.41
N PHE A 240 8.87 0.54 11.12
CA PHE A 240 9.44 1.51 12.06
C PHE A 240 8.51 2.68 12.41
N TRP A 241 7.30 2.72 11.81
CA TRP A 241 6.41 3.88 11.85
C TRP A 241 7.05 5.13 11.24
N ASP A 242 7.92 4.93 10.25
CA ASP A 242 8.53 6.01 9.48
C ASP A 242 7.45 6.76 8.65
N PRO A 243 7.59 8.07 8.39
CA PRO A 243 6.57 8.83 7.66
C PRO A 243 6.18 8.25 6.29
N VAL A 244 7.11 7.62 5.57
CA VAL A 244 6.83 7.00 4.26
C VAL A 244 6.04 5.70 4.43
N GLU A 245 6.36 4.91 5.45
CA GLU A 245 5.56 3.74 5.83
C GLU A 245 4.14 4.16 6.21
N ASN A 246 4.01 5.18 7.08
CA ASN A 246 2.73 5.73 7.52
C ASN A 246 1.91 6.30 6.36
N ALA A 247 2.57 6.97 5.40
CA ALA A 247 1.95 7.49 4.18
C ALA A 247 1.25 6.39 3.37
N SER A 248 1.73 5.15 3.43
CA SER A 248 1.09 3.99 2.78
C SER A 248 -0.03 3.38 3.60
N LEU A 249 0.10 3.38 4.94
CA LEU A 249 -0.89 2.83 5.85
C LEU A 249 -2.17 3.67 5.91
N MET A 250 -2.06 5.00 5.91
CA MET A 250 -3.21 5.91 6.01
C MET A 250 -4.30 5.68 4.95
N PRO A 251 -4.00 5.66 3.63
CA PRO A 251 -5.01 5.36 2.62
C PRO A 251 -5.52 3.92 2.71
N TRP A 252 -4.72 2.96 3.20
CA TRP A 252 -5.16 1.59 3.38
C TRP A 252 -6.21 1.45 4.49
N LEU A 253 -6.03 2.16 5.62
CA LEU A 253 -7.02 2.20 6.70
C LEU A 253 -8.35 2.80 6.23
N ALA A 254 -8.28 3.94 5.53
CA ALA A 254 -9.45 4.59 4.95
C ALA A 254 -10.14 3.71 3.89
N ALA A 255 -9.38 3.07 3.01
CA ALA A 255 -9.89 2.17 1.99
C ALA A 255 -10.52 0.91 2.59
N THR A 256 -9.96 0.38 3.68
CA THR A 256 -10.53 -0.75 4.41
C THR A 256 -11.89 -0.37 5.01
N ALA A 257 -12.00 0.81 5.64
CA ALA A 257 -13.29 1.31 6.12
C ALA A 257 -14.27 1.53 4.96
N LEU A 258 -13.80 2.10 3.84
CA LEU A 258 -14.60 2.34 2.65
C LEU A 258 -15.15 1.04 2.08
N LEU A 259 -14.34 0.00 1.96
CA LEU A 259 -14.73 -1.30 1.43
C LEU A 259 -15.92 -1.91 2.20
N HIS A 260 -15.88 -1.79 3.53
CA HIS A 260 -16.96 -2.24 4.41
C HIS A 260 -18.20 -1.35 4.26
N SER A 261 -18.02 -0.03 4.25
CA SER A 261 -19.11 0.94 4.07
C SER A 261 -19.85 0.77 2.73
N VAL A 262 -19.10 0.64 1.63
CA VAL A 262 -19.64 0.38 0.28
C VAL A 262 -20.43 -0.93 0.25
N THR A 263 -19.98 -1.94 0.99
CA THR A 263 -20.69 -3.21 1.07
C THR A 263 -22.04 -3.07 1.76
N VAL A 264 -22.13 -2.30 2.85
CA VAL A 264 -23.40 -1.95 3.50
C VAL A 264 -24.29 -1.16 2.55
N LEU A 265 -23.79 -0.10 1.92
CA LEU A 265 -24.58 0.71 0.98
C LEU A 265 -25.13 -0.12 -0.19
N ALA A 266 -24.30 -0.97 -0.79
CA ALA A 266 -24.69 -1.81 -1.92
C ALA A 266 -25.72 -2.90 -1.57
N THR A 267 -25.78 -3.34 -0.31
CA THR A 267 -26.61 -4.48 0.12
C THR A 267 -27.83 -4.09 0.95
N ARG A 268 -27.73 -3.00 1.70
CA ARG A 268 -28.73 -2.57 2.67
C ARG A 268 -29.19 -1.15 2.46
N ASP A 269 -28.57 -0.39 1.57
CA ASP A 269 -28.89 1.01 1.36
C ASP A 269 -28.71 1.86 2.65
N GLY A 270 -27.70 1.51 3.45
CA GLY A 270 -27.27 2.24 4.64
C GLY A 270 -25.97 3.00 4.43
N LEU A 271 -25.61 3.89 5.35
CA LEU A 271 -24.30 4.57 5.39
C LEU A 271 -23.94 5.38 4.12
N ARG A 272 -24.94 5.96 3.44
CA ARG A 272 -24.75 6.77 2.21
C ARG A 272 -23.70 7.88 2.40
N ALA A 273 -23.96 8.79 3.32
CA ALA A 273 -23.07 9.91 3.66
C ALA A 273 -21.66 9.46 4.05
N TRP A 274 -21.58 8.45 4.93
CA TRP A 274 -20.33 7.90 5.42
C TRP A 274 -19.49 7.28 4.30
N THR A 275 -20.13 6.58 3.36
CA THR A 275 -19.46 5.97 2.21
C THR A 275 -18.81 7.02 1.31
N ILE A 276 -19.51 8.14 1.04
CA ILE A 276 -18.96 9.25 0.26
C ILE A 276 -17.78 9.88 1.01
N MET A 277 -17.95 10.16 2.31
CA MET A 277 -16.90 10.77 3.12
C MET A 277 -15.63 9.90 3.10
N LEU A 278 -15.76 8.58 3.31
CA LEU A 278 -14.63 7.66 3.27
C LEU A 278 -13.97 7.59 1.88
N ALA A 279 -14.73 7.72 0.79
CA ALA A 279 -14.16 7.78 -0.55
C ALA A 279 -13.31 9.05 -0.76
N VAL A 280 -13.78 10.18 -0.24
CA VAL A 280 -13.02 11.44 -0.22
C VAL A 280 -11.77 11.28 0.65
N VAL A 281 -11.91 10.79 1.88
CA VAL A 281 -10.80 10.62 2.83
C VAL A 281 -9.74 9.64 2.30
N ALA A 282 -10.13 8.52 1.68
CA ALA A 282 -9.16 7.53 1.19
C ALA A 282 -8.23 8.09 0.12
N PHE A 283 -8.75 8.83 -0.86
CA PHE A 283 -7.91 9.50 -1.85
C PHE A 283 -7.14 10.68 -1.25
N SER A 284 -7.76 11.45 -0.36
CA SER A 284 -7.09 12.51 0.39
C SER A 284 -5.83 12.01 1.12
N MET A 285 -5.92 10.84 1.77
CA MET A 285 -4.75 10.24 2.44
C MET A 285 -3.65 9.82 1.44
N SER A 286 -4.02 9.39 0.23
CA SER A 286 -3.05 9.09 -0.83
C SER A 286 -2.34 10.37 -1.33
N MET A 287 -3.08 11.47 -1.43
CA MET A 287 -2.54 12.78 -1.79
C MET A 287 -1.63 13.36 -0.69
N ILE A 288 -2.04 13.27 0.58
CA ILE A 288 -1.19 13.63 1.73
C ILE A 288 0.08 12.79 1.71
N GLY A 289 -0.03 11.47 1.52
CA GLY A 289 1.14 10.62 1.38
C GLY A 289 2.07 11.06 0.24
N THR A 290 1.53 11.41 -0.91
CA THR A 290 2.31 11.94 -2.05
C THR A 290 3.06 13.22 -1.66
N PHE A 291 2.40 14.14 -0.95
CA PHE A 291 3.03 15.36 -0.43
C PHE A 291 4.14 15.05 0.59
N LEU A 292 3.87 14.18 1.57
CA LEU A 292 4.83 13.86 2.65
C LEU A 292 6.11 13.23 2.11
N VAL A 293 5.99 12.29 1.17
CA VAL A 293 7.15 11.56 0.62
C VAL A 293 7.98 12.43 -0.34
N ARG A 294 7.43 13.54 -0.86
CA ARG A 294 8.05 14.31 -1.96
C ARG A 294 8.38 15.76 -1.63
N SER A 295 7.81 16.32 -0.57
CA SER A 295 8.04 17.72 -0.17
C SER A 295 9.39 17.97 0.50
N GLY A 296 10.02 16.92 1.04
CA GLY A 296 11.24 17.06 1.85
C GLY A 296 11.02 17.70 3.22
N ILE A 297 9.77 17.87 3.65
CA ILE A 297 9.43 18.50 4.93
C ILE A 297 9.66 17.59 6.14
N LEU A 298 9.69 16.27 5.92
CA LEU A 298 9.95 15.25 6.93
C LEU A 298 11.28 14.55 6.63
N THR A 299 12.04 14.26 7.68
CA THR A 299 13.17 13.33 7.60
C THR A 299 12.63 11.90 7.55
N SER A 300 13.08 11.12 6.58
CA SER A 300 12.72 9.72 6.42
C SER A 300 13.86 8.95 5.75
N VAL A 301 14.07 7.72 6.20
CA VAL A 301 15.06 6.81 5.59
C VAL A 301 14.60 6.27 4.23
N HIS A 302 13.30 6.40 3.93
CA HIS A 302 12.68 5.97 2.68
C HIS A 302 12.41 7.13 1.71
N ALA A 303 12.81 8.35 2.06
CA ALA A 303 12.67 9.52 1.18
C ALA A 303 13.90 9.66 0.28
N PHE A 304 13.73 9.37 -1.01
CA PHE A 304 14.83 9.42 -2.00
C PHE A 304 14.73 10.59 -2.98
N ALA A 305 13.70 11.42 -2.87
CA ALA A 305 13.50 12.59 -3.72
C ALA A 305 12.86 13.74 -2.95
N VAL A 306 13.59 14.85 -2.81
CA VAL A 306 13.16 16.04 -2.06
C VAL A 306 13.36 17.29 -2.90
N ASP A 307 12.31 18.09 -3.05
CA ASP A 307 12.38 19.40 -3.71
C ASP A 307 11.26 20.32 -3.15
N PRO A 308 11.61 21.36 -2.38
CA PRO A 308 10.63 22.28 -1.79
C PRO A 308 9.71 22.96 -2.80
N THR A 309 10.19 23.25 -4.01
CA THR A 309 9.38 23.91 -5.07
C THR A 309 8.30 22.97 -5.60
N ARG A 310 8.60 21.68 -5.70
CA ARG A 310 7.62 20.65 -6.09
C ARG A 310 6.64 20.38 -4.95
N GLY A 311 7.14 20.42 -3.71
CA GLY A 311 6.32 20.31 -2.51
C GLY A 311 5.21 21.35 -2.44
N SER A 312 5.50 22.62 -2.75
CA SER A 312 4.50 23.69 -2.75
C SER A 312 3.43 23.51 -3.84
N PHE A 313 3.81 23.02 -5.03
CA PHE A 313 2.86 22.70 -6.10
C PHE A 313 1.90 21.58 -5.67
N ILE A 314 2.43 20.48 -5.10
CA ILE A 314 1.60 19.37 -4.60
C ILE A 314 0.70 19.85 -3.45
N LEU A 315 1.19 20.74 -2.58
CA LEU A 315 0.38 21.36 -1.52
C LEU A 315 -0.79 22.18 -2.09
N ALA A 316 -0.57 22.94 -3.16
CA ALA A 316 -1.64 23.66 -3.85
C ALA A 316 -2.68 22.70 -4.45
N LEU A 317 -2.23 21.61 -5.10
CA LEU A 317 -3.14 20.55 -5.59
C LEU A 317 -3.91 19.89 -4.45
N LEU A 318 -3.26 19.65 -3.30
CA LEU A 318 -3.88 19.10 -2.11
C LEU A 318 -5.01 20.02 -1.62
N ALA A 319 -4.75 21.33 -1.52
CA ALA A 319 -5.73 22.32 -1.10
C ALA A 319 -6.93 22.37 -2.08
N ILE A 320 -6.68 22.32 -3.39
CA ILE A 320 -7.73 22.32 -4.42
C ILE A 320 -8.57 21.03 -4.34
N TYR A 321 -7.94 19.87 -4.31
CA TYR A 321 -8.66 18.59 -4.40
C TYR A 321 -9.34 18.19 -3.10
N ILE A 322 -8.63 18.27 -1.97
CA ILE A 322 -9.21 17.96 -0.66
C ILE A 322 -10.20 19.05 -0.27
N GLY A 323 -9.80 20.33 -0.33
CA GLY A 323 -10.66 21.45 0.01
C GLY A 323 -11.90 21.52 -0.88
N GLY A 324 -11.73 21.36 -2.20
CA GLY A 324 -12.84 21.32 -3.15
C GLY A 324 -13.80 20.15 -2.92
N ALA A 325 -13.28 18.95 -2.65
CA ALA A 325 -14.13 17.79 -2.37
C ALA A 325 -14.89 17.91 -1.04
N LEU A 326 -14.23 18.41 0.01
CA LEU A 326 -14.86 18.65 1.31
C LEU A 326 -15.90 19.77 1.24
N ALA A 327 -15.63 20.85 0.50
CA ALA A 327 -16.60 21.91 0.25
C ALA A 327 -17.81 21.39 -0.53
N LEU A 328 -17.59 20.62 -1.60
CA LEU A 328 -18.66 19.99 -2.36
C LEU A 328 -19.48 19.04 -1.48
N PHE A 329 -18.82 18.22 -0.65
CA PHE A 329 -19.47 17.35 0.31
C PHE A 329 -20.35 18.16 1.27
N ALA A 330 -19.81 19.21 1.91
CA ALA A 330 -20.54 20.05 2.85
C ALA A 330 -21.78 20.71 2.22
N ILE A 331 -21.67 21.20 0.97
CA ILE A 331 -22.78 21.83 0.24
C ILE A 331 -23.84 20.80 -0.17
N ARG A 332 -23.44 19.56 -0.50
CA ARG A 332 -24.33 18.55 -1.08
C ARG A 332 -24.83 17.52 -0.08
N ILE A 333 -24.28 17.43 1.13
CA ILE A 333 -24.62 16.37 2.08
C ILE A 333 -26.10 16.36 2.45
N GLY A 334 -26.75 17.53 2.54
CA GLY A 334 -28.19 17.64 2.80
C GLY A 334 -29.08 17.02 1.70
N THR A 335 -28.53 16.77 0.51
CA THR A 335 -29.24 16.07 -0.57
C THR A 335 -29.12 14.54 -0.49
N VAL A 336 -28.24 14.04 0.38
CA VAL A 336 -28.04 12.61 0.59
C VAL A 336 -29.08 12.12 1.59
N ARG A 337 -30.06 11.35 1.10
CA ARG A 337 -31.12 10.78 1.95
C ARG A 337 -30.55 9.87 3.03
N ALA A 338 -31.18 9.87 4.19
CA ALA A 338 -30.91 8.86 5.22
C ALA A 338 -31.21 7.46 4.65
N GLY A 339 -30.27 6.53 4.88
CA GLY A 339 -30.42 5.13 4.50
C GLY A 339 -31.32 4.35 5.45
N THR A 340 -31.38 3.03 5.29
CA THR A 340 -32.14 2.15 6.20
C THR A 340 -31.56 2.15 7.61
N THR A 341 -32.43 2.14 8.61
CA THR A 341 -32.06 2.01 10.03
C THR A 341 -31.75 0.57 10.42
N PHE A 342 -30.99 0.39 11.51
CA PHE A 342 -30.59 -0.91 12.06
C PHE A 342 -30.40 -0.80 13.58
N GLU A 343 -30.52 -1.91 14.30
CA GLU A 343 -30.22 -1.94 15.74
C GLU A 343 -28.71 -1.98 15.99
N PRO A 344 -28.19 -1.41 17.10
CA PRO A 344 -26.76 -1.40 17.41
C PRO A 344 -26.15 -2.81 17.43
N LEU A 345 -26.86 -3.79 17.98
CA LEU A 345 -26.46 -5.21 17.94
C LEU A 345 -26.88 -5.84 16.61
N SER A 346 -26.12 -5.53 15.56
CA SER A 346 -26.31 -6.05 14.22
C SER A 346 -24.98 -6.05 13.45
N ARG A 347 -24.96 -6.71 12.30
CA ARG A 347 -23.80 -6.68 11.40
C ARG A 347 -23.52 -5.25 10.92
N GLU A 348 -24.54 -4.47 10.63
CA GLU A 348 -24.41 -3.05 10.29
C GLU A 348 -23.74 -2.28 11.42
N GLY A 349 -24.19 -2.47 12.67
CA GLY A 349 -23.60 -1.84 13.86
C GLY A 349 -22.13 -2.21 14.06
N ALA A 350 -21.77 -3.49 13.91
CA ALA A 350 -20.38 -3.93 13.97
C ALA A 350 -19.51 -3.33 12.85
N LEU A 351 -20.06 -3.17 11.63
CA LEU A 351 -19.36 -2.51 10.53
C LEU A 351 -19.18 -1.00 10.76
N VAL A 352 -20.13 -0.34 11.43
CA VAL A 352 -19.96 1.05 11.89
C VAL A 352 -18.87 1.13 12.95
N ALA A 353 -18.89 0.27 13.96
CA ALA A 353 -17.84 0.22 14.98
C ALA A 353 -16.45 -0.04 14.36
N ASN A 354 -16.35 -1.00 13.43
CA ASN A 354 -15.15 -1.25 12.65
C ASN A 354 -14.66 0.02 11.92
N ASN A 355 -15.54 0.70 11.21
CA ASN A 355 -15.17 1.90 10.46
C ASN A 355 -14.74 3.04 11.39
N LEU A 356 -15.40 3.19 12.54
CA LEU A 356 -15.02 4.17 13.56
C LEU A 356 -13.61 3.87 14.08
N LEU A 357 -13.33 2.64 14.50
CA LEU A 357 -12.02 2.24 15.02
C LEU A 357 -10.91 2.39 13.98
N LEU A 358 -11.15 2.01 12.72
CA LEU A 358 -10.21 2.23 11.61
C LEU A 358 -9.93 3.72 11.40
N THR A 359 -10.96 4.58 11.44
CA THR A 359 -10.80 6.03 11.32
C THR A 359 -10.08 6.65 12.52
N VAL A 360 -10.27 6.11 13.73
CA VAL A 360 -9.51 6.53 14.93
C VAL A 360 -8.04 6.19 14.77
N ILE A 361 -7.71 4.96 14.37
CA ILE A 361 -6.32 4.56 14.10
C ILE A 361 -5.73 5.44 13.00
N LEU A 362 -6.47 5.69 11.93
CA LEU A 362 -6.06 6.62 10.88
C LEU A 362 -5.75 8.03 11.44
N GLY A 363 -6.62 8.56 12.30
CA GLY A 363 -6.40 9.85 12.96
C GLY A 363 -5.14 9.87 13.81
N ILE A 364 -4.88 8.81 14.59
CA ILE A 364 -3.66 8.66 15.38
C ILE A 364 -2.42 8.65 14.48
N VAL A 365 -2.46 7.88 13.38
CA VAL A 365 -1.34 7.79 12.43
C VAL A 365 -1.09 9.14 11.75
N LEU A 366 -2.16 9.81 11.29
CA LEU A 366 -2.09 11.12 10.67
C LEU A 366 -1.51 12.17 11.62
N ILE A 367 -2.05 12.26 12.84
CA ILE A 367 -1.59 13.22 13.85
C ILE A 367 -0.14 12.93 14.21
N GLY A 368 0.22 11.68 14.52
CA GLY A 368 1.59 11.31 14.88
C GLY A 368 2.60 11.60 13.76
N THR A 369 2.18 11.43 12.50
CA THR A 369 3.04 11.71 11.33
C THR A 369 3.20 13.20 11.05
N LEU A 370 2.14 14.01 11.25
CA LEU A 370 2.17 15.46 11.02
C LEU A 370 2.71 16.26 12.20
N TYR A 371 2.66 15.71 13.42
CA TYR A 371 3.06 16.42 14.64
C TYR A 371 4.50 16.94 14.62
N PRO A 372 5.52 16.19 14.15
CA PRO A 372 6.87 16.73 13.96
C PRO A 372 6.93 18.00 13.10
N ILE A 373 6.12 18.10 12.05
CA ILE A 373 6.07 19.29 11.17
C ILE A 373 5.55 20.50 11.95
N VAL A 374 4.48 20.28 12.72
CA VAL A 374 3.88 21.34 13.56
C VAL A 374 4.87 21.77 14.64
N ALA A 375 5.49 20.83 15.35
CA ALA A 375 6.48 21.13 16.39
C ALA A 375 7.68 21.90 15.82
N ALA A 376 8.16 21.53 14.64
CA ALA A 376 9.26 22.22 13.96
C ALA A 376 8.91 23.68 13.63
N SER A 377 7.64 23.98 13.30
CA SER A 377 7.19 25.37 13.07
C SER A 377 7.23 26.24 14.33
N PHE A 378 7.21 25.62 15.52
CA PHE A 378 7.43 26.27 16.81
C PHE A 378 8.90 26.18 17.29
N GLY A 379 9.83 25.83 16.40
CA GLY A 379 11.26 25.73 16.71
C GLY A 379 11.67 24.48 17.47
N THR A 380 10.78 23.48 17.62
CA THR A 380 11.07 22.24 18.35
C THR A 380 11.23 21.06 17.39
N GLN A 381 12.43 20.48 17.33
CA GLN A 381 12.67 19.27 16.57
C GLN A 381 12.27 18.05 17.40
N LEU A 382 11.34 17.24 16.90
CA LEU A 382 10.85 16.03 17.56
C LEU A 382 10.68 14.92 16.52
N SER A 383 10.96 13.67 16.92
CA SER A 383 10.60 12.49 16.14
C SER A 383 9.57 11.66 16.89
N VAL A 384 8.57 11.15 16.16
CA VAL A 384 7.51 10.29 16.70
C VAL A 384 7.70 8.90 16.10
N GLY A 385 7.96 7.90 16.95
CA GLY A 385 8.26 6.53 16.52
C GLY A 385 7.42 5.47 17.25
N PRO A 386 7.86 4.20 17.24
CA PRO A 386 7.10 3.08 17.80
C PRO A 386 6.54 3.26 19.21
N PRO A 387 7.23 3.91 20.18
CA PRO A 387 6.68 4.11 21.52
C PRO A 387 5.33 4.85 21.54
N PHE A 388 5.18 5.89 20.70
CA PHE A 388 3.92 6.63 20.61
C PHE A 388 2.84 5.80 19.89
N PHE A 389 3.15 5.31 18.68
CA PHE A 389 2.15 4.64 17.86
C PHE A 389 1.67 3.33 18.47
N ASN A 390 2.56 2.53 19.05
CA ASN A 390 2.17 1.28 19.70
C ASN A 390 1.30 1.55 20.93
N ALA A 391 1.62 2.57 21.74
CA ALA A 391 0.84 2.92 22.91
C ALA A 391 -0.55 3.48 22.54
N ALA A 392 -0.63 4.33 21.51
CA ALA A 392 -1.87 4.99 21.10
C ALA A 392 -2.76 4.09 20.22
N ALA A 393 -2.21 3.51 19.16
CA ALA A 393 -2.98 2.70 18.20
C ALA A 393 -3.13 1.24 18.64
N GLY A 394 -2.19 0.68 19.41
CA GLY A 394 -2.19 -0.73 19.83
C GLY A 394 -3.47 -1.16 20.54
N PRO A 395 -3.92 -0.47 21.61
CA PRO A 395 -5.16 -0.82 22.30
C PRO A 395 -6.40 -0.76 21.39
N ILE A 396 -6.47 0.24 20.52
CA ILE A 396 -7.57 0.42 19.56
C ILE A 396 -7.53 -0.70 18.51
N ALA A 397 -6.35 -1.13 18.06
CA ALA A 397 -6.18 -2.25 17.14
C ALA A 397 -6.62 -3.59 17.77
N LEU A 398 -6.31 -3.83 19.06
CA LEU A 398 -6.80 -5.02 19.76
C LEU A 398 -8.33 -5.00 19.91
N LEU A 399 -8.93 -3.84 20.19
CA LEU A 399 -10.38 -3.70 20.21
C LEU A 399 -10.99 -3.95 18.82
N LEU A 400 -10.34 -3.45 17.76
CA LEU A 400 -10.74 -3.72 16.38
C LEU A 400 -10.71 -5.22 16.07
N VAL A 401 -9.71 -5.97 16.55
CA VAL A 401 -9.62 -7.44 16.39
C VAL A 401 -10.82 -8.15 17.02
N VAL A 402 -11.29 -7.69 18.20
CA VAL A 402 -12.49 -8.24 18.84
C VAL A 402 -13.74 -7.98 17.98
N VAL A 403 -13.90 -6.75 17.46
CA VAL A 403 -15.01 -6.40 16.56
C VAL A 403 -14.93 -7.20 15.26
N LEU A 404 -13.73 -7.39 14.72
CA LEU A 404 -13.46 -8.17 13.51
C LEU A 404 -13.83 -9.65 13.68
N ALA A 405 -13.62 -10.22 14.86
CA ALA A 405 -14.03 -11.58 15.18
C ALA A 405 -15.56 -11.73 15.28
N ALA A 406 -16.25 -10.75 15.87
CA ALA A 406 -17.69 -10.78 16.08
C ALA A 406 -18.51 -10.41 14.82
N GLY A 407 -18.05 -9.42 14.05
CA GLY A 407 -18.80 -8.82 12.93
C GLY A 407 -19.33 -9.82 11.90
N PRO A 408 -18.50 -10.72 11.33
CA PRO A 408 -18.93 -11.71 10.35
C PRO A 408 -19.99 -12.69 10.88
N LEU A 409 -20.05 -12.89 12.20
CA LEU A 409 -20.96 -13.83 12.87
C LEU A 409 -22.31 -13.21 13.25
N LEU A 410 -22.41 -11.89 13.27
CA LEU A 410 -23.66 -11.16 13.51
C LEU A 410 -24.62 -11.26 12.33
N ARG A 411 -25.93 -11.25 12.61
CA ARG A 411 -27.00 -11.15 11.61
C ARG A 411 -27.22 -9.69 11.19
N TRP A 412 -27.74 -9.51 9.98
CA TRP A 412 -28.13 -8.19 9.48
C TRP A 412 -29.40 -7.67 10.20
N ARG A 413 -29.56 -6.35 10.27
CA ARG A 413 -30.62 -5.58 10.94
C ARG A 413 -30.69 -5.72 12.46
N LYS A 414 -30.69 -6.95 12.97
CA LYS A 414 -30.81 -7.28 14.40
C LYS A 414 -30.23 -8.67 14.69
N ASP A 415 -29.60 -8.81 15.85
CA ASP A 415 -29.22 -10.09 16.46
C ASP A 415 -29.49 -10.07 17.98
N ALA A 416 -29.28 -11.20 18.65
CA ALA A 416 -29.40 -11.32 20.11
C ALA A 416 -28.05 -11.65 20.75
N LEU A 417 -27.76 -11.05 21.92
CA LEU A 417 -26.44 -11.17 22.56
C LEU A 417 -26.11 -12.62 22.93
N GLY A 418 -27.06 -13.36 23.51
CA GLY A 418 -26.86 -14.78 23.85
C GLY A 418 -26.51 -15.63 22.62
N ALA A 419 -27.21 -15.41 21.50
CA ALA A 419 -26.94 -16.13 20.25
C ALA A 419 -25.60 -15.73 19.61
N LEU A 420 -25.12 -14.50 19.82
CA LEU A 420 -23.78 -14.09 19.40
C LEU A 420 -22.71 -14.79 20.25
N VAL A 421 -22.87 -14.81 21.57
CA VAL A 421 -21.94 -15.46 22.51
C VAL A 421 -21.82 -16.96 22.22
N GLU A 422 -22.93 -17.63 21.89
CA GLU A 422 -22.94 -19.03 21.46
C GLU A 422 -22.09 -19.24 20.19
N ARG A 423 -22.22 -18.35 19.19
CA ARG A 423 -21.40 -18.42 17.96
C ARG A 423 -19.92 -18.10 18.23
N LEU A 424 -19.64 -17.29 19.24
CA LEU A 424 -18.29 -16.87 19.64
C LEU A 424 -17.63 -17.79 20.67
N THR A 425 -18.32 -18.83 21.16
CA THR A 425 -17.79 -19.69 22.23
C THR A 425 -16.45 -20.32 21.84
N TRP A 426 -16.33 -20.86 20.62
CA TRP A 426 -15.07 -21.44 20.12
C TRP A 426 -13.96 -20.40 19.91
N PRO A 427 -14.20 -19.25 19.24
CA PRO A 427 -13.21 -18.17 19.17
C PRO A 427 -12.72 -17.67 20.53
N ILE A 428 -13.64 -17.45 21.47
CA ILE A 428 -13.33 -16.97 22.83
C ILE A 428 -12.51 -18.03 23.58
N GLY A 429 -12.94 -19.29 23.53
CA GLY A 429 -12.21 -20.40 24.15
C GLY A 429 -10.80 -20.57 23.58
N ALA A 430 -10.65 -20.47 22.26
CA ALA A 430 -9.35 -20.53 21.60
C ALA A 430 -8.44 -19.34 21.98
N ALA A 431 -8.98 -18.13 22.02
CA ALA A 431 -8.23 -16.96 22.49
C ALA A 431 -7.81 -17.10 23.96
N ALA A 432 -8.73 -17.50 24.84
CA ALA A 432 -8.46 -17.66 26.26
C ALA A 432 -7.39 -18.72 26.52
N LEU A 433 -7.51 -19.89 25.85
CA LEU A 433 -6.51 -20.95 25.95
C LEU A 433 -5.14 -20.48 25.44
N ALA A 434 -5.09 -19.82 24.28
CA ALA A 434 -3.85 -19.30 23.73
C ALA A 434 -3.23 -18.23 24.66
N LEU A 435 -4.03 -17.31 25.20
CA LEU A 435 -3.59 -16.32 26.19
C LEU A 435 -2.98 -17.00 27.42
N SER A 436 -3.65 -18.01 27.98
CA SER A 436 -3.14 -18.76 29.14
C SER A 436 -1.83 -19.46 28.83
N ILE A 437 -1.72 -20.13 27.67
CA ILE A 437 -0.48 -20.79 27.24
C ILE A 437 0.65 -19.77 27.10
N PHE A 438 0.44 -18.68 26.37
CA PHE A 438 1.49 -17.69 26.14
C PHE A 438 1.83 -16.88 27.40
N ALA A 439 0.87 -16.65 28.31
CA ALA A 439 1.16 -16.00 29.59
C ALA A 439 2.11 -16.82 30.46
N VAL A 440 2.08 -18.15 30.35
CA VAL A 440 2.94 -19.07 31.12
C VAL A 440 4.27 -19.33 30.41
N PHE A 441 4.25 -19.56 29.09
CA PHE A 441 5.41 -20.07 28.35
C PHE A 441 6.14 -19.04 27.49
N ALA A 442 5.52 -17.90 27.16
CA ALA A 442 6.18 -16.86 26.34
C ALA A 442 6.96 -15.87 27.22
N PRO A 443 8.09 -15.33 26.73
CA PRO A 443 8.77 -14.24 27.42
C PRO A 443 7.87 -13.02 27.56
N TRP A 444 7.82 -12.41 28.75
CA TRP A 444 7.06 -11.18 28.95
C TRP A 444 7.70 -10.01 28.18
N LYS A 445 6.95 -9.47 27.22
CA LYS A 445 7.34 -8.31 26.38
C LYS A 445 6.29 -7.20 26.39
N GLY A 446 5.34 -7.26 27.33
CA GLY A 446 4.25 -6.31 27.47
C GLY A 446 2.89 -6.84 27.02
N VAL A 447 1.86 -6.10 27.43
CA VAL A 447 0.45 -6.47 27.27
C VAL A 447 0.06 -6.61 25.79
N LEU A 448 0.48 -5.68 24.94
CA LEU A 448 0.15 -5.70 23.51
C LEU A 448 0.62 -6.99 22.82
N THR A 449 1.83 -7.45 23.15
CA THR A 449 2.41 -8.69 22.60
C THR A 449 1.63 -9.92 23.05
N LEU A 450 1.32 -10.02 24.34
CA LEU A 450 0.56 -11.15 24.89
C LEU A 450 -0.85 -11.22 24.28
N PHE A 451 -1.57 -10.10 24.26
CA PHE A 451 -2.90 -10.04 23.66
C PHE A 451 -2.86 -10.23 22.14
N GLY A 452 -1.81 -9.73 21.46
CA GLY A 452 -1.60 -9.99 20.04
C GLY A 452 -1.49 -11.47 19.72
N LEU A 453 -0.68 -12.23 20.48
CA LEU A 453 -0.54 -13.68 20.32
C LEU A 453 -1.87 -14.42 20.57
N GLY A 454 -2.54 -14.12 21.68
CA GLY A 454 -3.76 -14.83 22.06
C GLY A 454 -4.98 -14.49 21.21
N LEU A 455 -5.23 -13.20 20.96
CA LEU A 455 -6.36 -12.77 20.14
C LEU A 455 -6.18 -13.16 18.67
N ALA A 456 -4.95 -13.26 18.16
CA ALA A 456 -4.72 -13.78 16.81
C ALA A 456 -5.25 -15.20 16.63
N VAL A 457 -5.07 -16.09 17.62
CA VAL A 457 -5.60 -17.46 17.56
C VAL A 457 -7.13 -17.46 17.59
N GLY A 458 -7.75 -16.67 18.47
CA GLY A 458 -9.20 -16.53 18.49
C GLY A 458 -9.77 -15.96 17.20
N LEU A 459 -9.11 -14.94 16.64
CA LEU A 459 -9.50 -14.34 15.37
C LEU A 459 -9.35 -15.34 14.21
N ALA A 460 -8.32 -16.18 14.20
CA ALA A 460 -8.17 -17.22 13.20
C ALA A 460 -9.38 -18.16 13.19
N VAL A 461 -9.81 -18.63 14.38
CA VAL A 461 -11.01 -19.47 14.53
C VAL A 461 -12.28 -18.70 14.13
N ALA A 462 -12.43 -17.44 14.55
CA ALA A 462 -13.56 -16.61 14.17
C ALA A 462 -13.63 -16.35 12.65
N SER A 463 -12.49 -16.28 11.98
CA SER A 463 -12.42 -16.02 10.54
C SER A 463 -12.94 -17.19 9.71
N VAL A 464 -12.73 -18.44 10.15
CA VAL A 464 -13.27 -19.64 9.49
C VAL A 464 -14.68 -20.01 9.94
N ALA A 465 -15.12 -19.52 11.10
CA ALA A 465 -16.44 -19.79 11.66
C ALA A 465 -17.63 -19.54 10.71
N PRO A 466 -17.64 -18.52 9.83
CA PRO A 466 -18.70 -18.34 8.82
C PRO A 466 -18.88 -19.51 7.86
N LEU A 467 -17.89 -20.40 7.72
CA LEU A 467 -17.98 -21.61 6.89
C LEU A 467 -18.57 -22.80 7.62
N TRP A 468 -18.71 -22.74 8.95
CA TRP A 468 -19.33 -23.81 9.72
C TRP A 468 -20.74 -24.11 9.21
N LYS A 469 -21.05 -25.40 9.09
CA LYS A 469 -22.34 -25.90 8.59
C LYS A 469 -22.64 -25.53 7.13
N ARG A 470 -21.71 -24.94 6.37
CA ARG A 470 -21.86 -24.70 4.92
C ARG A 470 -21.26 -25.84 4.10
N ASN A 471 -21.85 -26.10 2.93
CA ASN A 471 -21.21 -26.95 1.92
C ASN A 471 -20.08 -26.15 1.23
N LEU A 472 -18.83 -26.50 1.53
CA LEU A 472 -17.64 -25.80 1.04
C LEU A 472 -17.57 -25.68 -0.48
N ARG A 473 -18.04 -26.70 -1.21
CA ARG A 473 -18.03 -26.72 -2.69
C ARG A 473 -19.05 -25.77 -3.31
N ARG A 474 -20.14 -25.45 -2.59
CA ARG A 474 -21.21 -24.54 -3.07
C ARG A 474 -21.08 -23.12 -2.50
N THR A 475 -20.15 -22.90 -1.58
CA THR A 475 -19.94 -21.57 -0.97
C THR A 475 -19.45 -20.57 -2.01
N PRO A 476 -20.07 -19.38 -2.13
CA PRO A 476 -19.65 -18.36 -3.08
C PRO A 476 -18.21 -17.90 -2.84
N LEU A 477 -17.48 -17.61 -3.92
CA LEU A 477 -16.08 -17.20 -3.85
C LEU A 477 -15.88 -15.89 -3.04
N PHE A 478 -16.87 -14.99 -3.00
CA PHE A 478 -16.79 -13.79 -2.17
C PHE A 478 -16.91 -14.06 -0.66
N THR A 479 -17.51 -15.19 -0.27
CA THR A 479 -17.51 -15.64 1.13
C THR A 479 -16.14 -16.21 1.49
N TRP A 480 -15.53 -17.01 0.60
CA TRP A 480 -14.14 -17.41 0.75
C TRP A 480 -13.20 -16.22 0.81
N GLY A 481 -13.41 -15.21 -0.04
CA GLY A 481 -12.62 -13.99 -0.02
C GLY A 481 -12.64 -13.28 1.34
N MET A 482 -13.82 -13.13 1.95
CA MET A 482 -13.96 -12.59 3.31
C MET A 482 -13.17 -13.43 4.32
N VAL A 483 -13.37 -14.74 4.36
CA VAL A 483 -12.74 -15.66 5.31
C VAL A 483 -11.22 -15.63 5.19
N VAL A 484 -10.70 -15.73 3.97
CA VAL A 484 -9.26 -15.75 3.68
C VAL A 484 -8.62 -14.41 4.06
N SER A 485 -9.27 -13.28 3.76
CA SER A 485 -8.70 -11.98 4.14
C SER A 485 -8.66 -11.79 5.67
N HIS A 486 -9.70 -12.17 6.40
CA HIS A 486 -9.74 -12.01 7.86
C HIS A 486 -8.77 -12.99 8.55
N LEU A 487 -8.64 -14.21 8.03
CA LEU A 487 -7.62 -15.16 8.48
C LEU A 487 -6.21 -14.62 8.21
N GLY A 488 -6.00 -13.93 7.09
CA GLY A 488 -4.75 -13.23 6.79
C GLY A 488 -4.38 -12.19 7.85
N VAL A 489 -5.35 -11.42 8.35
CA VAL A 489 -5.14 -10.48 9.48
C VAL A 489 -4.71 -11.22 10.74
N ALA A 490 -5.35 -12.35 11.06
CA ALA A 490 -4.99 -13.17 12.22
C ALA A 490 -3.54 -13.69 12.13
N ILE A 491 -3.16 -14.21 10.97
CA ILE A 491 -1.82 -14.75 10.73
C ILE A 491 -0.76 -13.63 10.77
N ALA A 492 -1.04 -12.48 10.17
CA ALA A 492 -0.15 -11.33 10.24
C ALA A 492 0.03 -10.83 11.68
N LEU A 493 -1.06 -10.66 12.44
CA LEU A 493 -1.03 -10.25 13.84
C LEU A 493 -0.21 -11.21 14.70
N PHE A 494 -0.38 -12.53 14.50
CA PHE A 494 0.43 -13.52 15.19
C PHE A 494 1.92 -13.36 14.84
N GLY A 495 2.26 -13.19 13.56
CA GLY A 495 3.65 -12.95 13.13
C GLY A 495 4.28 -11.72 13.77
N MET A 496 3.54 -10.60 13.84
CA MET A 496 4.00 -9.34 14.47
C MET A 496 4.26 -9.52 15.97
N ALA A 497 3.33 -10.19 16.66
CA ALA A 497 3.44 -10.46 18.09
C ALA A 497 4.54 -11.51 18.38
N ALA A 498 4.71 -12.51 17.51
CA ALA A 498 5.77 -13.52 17.61
C ALA A 498 7.17 -12.93 17.41
N ASP A 499 7.36 -12.05 16.41
CA ASP A 499 8.63 -11.33 16.21
C ASP A 499 8.98 -10.51 17.46
N SER A 500 7.99 -9.84 18.07
CA SER A 500 8.19 -9.08 19.32
C SER A 500 8.53 -9.98 20.52
N ALA A 501 7.86 -11.12 20.65
CA ALA A 501 7.98 -12.02 21.80
C ALA A 501 9.25 -12.88 21.78
N PHE A 502 9.60 -13.41 20.59
CA PHE A 502 10.50 -14.57 20.48
C PHE A 502 11.81 -14.27 19.74
N THR A 503 12.00 -13.07 19.20
CA THR A 503 13.27 -12.70 18.56
C THR A 503 14.44 -12.87 19.52
N ARG A 504 15.50 -13.52 19.03
CA ARG A 504 16.80 -13.67 19.70
C ARG A 504 17.86 -12.98 18.86
N GLU A 505 18.69 -12.16 19.51
CA GLU A 505 19.76 -11.41 18.87
C GLU A 505 21.12 -11.81 19.46
N ALA A 506 22.14 -11.87 18.60
CA ALA A 506 23.54 -11.94 18.98
C ALA A 506 24.34 -10.94 18.15
N LEU A 507 24.96 -9.97 18.85
CA LEU A 507 25.89 -9.00 18.27
C LEU A 507 27.30 -9.38 18.74
N VAL A 508 28.17 -9.80 17.81
CA VAL A 508 29.50 -10.31 18.16
C VAL A 508 30.58 -9.70 17.29
N ALA A 509 31.75 -9.43 17.88
CA ALA A 509 32.98 -9.17 17.12
C ALA A 509 33.72 -10.50 16.94
N ALA A 510 33.57 -11.12 15.78
CA ALA A 510 34.02 -12.48 15.51
C ALA A 510 35.39 -12.52 14.82
N ARG A 511 36.28 -13.42 15.27
CA ARG A 511 37.45 -13.87 14.51
C ARG A 511 37.06 -14.99 13.54
N ALA A 512 37.89 -15.21 12.52
CA ALA A 512 37.77 -16.39 11.67
C ALA A 512 37.71 -17.67 12.54
N ASP A 513 36.87 -18.60 12.12
CA ASP A 513 36.48 -19.85 12.77
C ASP A 513 35.76 -19.74 14.12
N GLN A 514 35.48 -18.52 14.60
CA GLN A 514 34.69 -18.34 15.82
C GLN A 514 33.24 -18.79 15.61
N VAL A 515 32.76 -19.62 16.53
CA VAL A 515 31.38 -20.12 16.55
C VAL A 515 30.54 -19.29 17.51
N THR A 516 29.37 -18.84 17.07
CA THR A 516 28.38 -18.09 17.86
C THR A 516 27.03 -18.79 17.79
N ARG A 517 26.33 -18.87 18.93
CA ARG A 517 24.98 -19.43 19.01
C ARG A 517 23.92 -18.33 18.97
N VAL A 518 22.87 -18.52 18.18
CA VAL A 518 21.69 -17.64 18.15
C VAL A 518 20.42 -18.47 17.94
N GLY A 519 19.55 -18.47 18.95
CA GLY A 519 18.39 -19.37 18.95
C GLY A 519 18.82 -20.84 18.76
N PRO A 520 18.24 -21.58 17.80
CA PRO A 520 18.59 -22.98 17.54
C PRO A 520 19.81 -23.15 16.60
N PHE A 521 20.50 -22.07 16.22
CA PHE A 521 21.58 -22.09 15.24
C PHE A 521 22.96 -21.96 15.88
N GLU A 522 23.91 -22.71 15.34
CA GLU A 522 25.34 -22.48 15.48
C GLU A 522 25.85 -21.85 14.19
N VAL A 523 26.52 -20.71 14.32
CA VAL A 523 27.04 -19.92 13.20
C VAL A 523 28.55 -19.83 13.35
N ARG A 524 29.29 -20.49 12.47
CA ARG A 524 30.74 -20.37 12.33
C ARG A 524 31.08 -19.27 11.34
N PHE A 525 31.81 -18.25 11.78
CA PHE A 525 32.33 -17.22 10.89
C PHE A 525 33.63 -17.68 10.25
N VAL A 526 33.59 -18.12 8.99
CA VAL A 526 34.78 -18.63 8.30
C VAL A 526 35.77 -17.50 7.98
N GLY A 527 35.25 -16.33 7.65
CA GLY A 527 36.05 -15.14 7.32
C GLY A 527 35.37 -14.27 6.27
N VAL A 528 36.12 -13.32 5.71
CA VAL A 528 35.67 -12.43 4.64
C VAL A 528 36.51 -12.62 3.38
N ARG A 529 35.92 -12.34 2.22
CA ARG A 529 36.63 -12.29 0.94
C ARG A 529 36.15 -11.11 0.09
N PRO A 530 37.04 -10.42 -0.65
CA PRO A 530 36.63 -9.49 -1.68
C PRO A 530 35.86 -10.21 -2.79
N THR A 531 34.80 -9.60 -3.30
CA THR A 531 33.98 -10.09 -4.42
C THR A 531 33.66 -8.94 -5.35
N VAL A 532 33.60 -9.19 -6.65
CA VAL A 532 33.23 -8.18 -7.65
C VAL A 532 31.91 -8.59 -8.29
N GLY A 533 30.95 -7.68 -8.30
CA GLY A 533 29.65 -7.81 -8.96
C GLY A 533 29.59 -7.04 -10.29
N PRO A 534 28.39 -6.93 -10.90
CA PRO A 534 28.24 -6.31 -12.23
C PRO A 534 28.67 -4.83 -12.28
N ASN A 535 28.34 -4.06 -11.24
CA ASN A 535 28.63 -2.63 -11.14
C ASN A 535 29.01 -2.20 -9.70
N TRP A 536 29.43 -3.15 -8.88
CA TRP A 536 29.83 -2.94 -7.48
C TRP A 536 30.96 -3.90 -7.11
N SER A 537 31.71 -3.55 -6.06
CA SER A 537 32.66 -4.44 -5.37
C SER A 537 32.18 -4.67 -3.95
N ALA A 538 32.47 -5.80 -3.32
CA ALA A 538 31.99 -6.10 -1.98
C ALA A 538 33.02 -6.82 -1.12
N ILE A 539 32.86 -6.66 0.19
CA ILE A 539 33.39 -7.59 1.17
C ILE A 539 32.27 -8.57 1.51
N GLU A 540 32.49 -9.85 1.21
CA GLU A 540 31.55 -10.93 1.49
C GLU A 540 32.00 -11.72 2.71
N GLY A 541 31.14 -11.80 3.74
CA GLY A 541 31.35 -12.68 4.88
C GLY A 541 30.85 -14.08 4.56
N ARG A 542 31.63 -15.12 4.87
CA ARG A 542 31.19 -16.52 4.75
C ARG A 542 30.82 -17.06 6.13
N LEU A 543 29.55 -17.38 6.30
CA LEU A 543 28.99 -17.96 7.52
C LEU A 543 28.55 -19.39 7.25
N GLU A 544 29.07 -20.34 8.03
CA GLU A 544 28.60 -21.73 8.02
C GLU A 544 27.62 -21.92 9.17
N VAL A 545 26.40 -22.30 8.81
CA VAL A 545 25.25 -22.33 9.70
C VAL A 545 24.75 -23.75 9.83
N THR A 546 24.68 -24.25 11.05
CA THR A 546 24.08 -25.54 11.40
C THR A 546 22.92 -25.33 12.37
N ARG A 547 21.91 -26.19 12.30
CA ARG A 547 20.75 -26.20 13.21
C ARG A 547 20.57 -27.61 13.76
N GLY A 548 21.03 -27.83 14.99
CA GLY A 548 21.11 -29.19 15.55
C GLY A 548 21.92 -30.13 14.64
N ALA A 549 21.41 -31.34 14.40
CA ALA A 549 22.01 -32.33 13.49
C ALA A 549 21.67 -32.13 12.00
N GLY A 550 21.05 -30.99 11.63
CA GLY A 550 20.69 -30.70 10.25
C GLY A 550 21.90 -30.40 9.35
N ALA A 551 21.66 -30.44 8.03
CA ALA A 551 22.68 -30.12 7.04
C ALA A 551 23.21 -28.69 7.22
N MET A 552 24.54 -28.53 7.12
CA MET A 552 25.20 -27.24 7.10
C MET A 552 24.76 -26.42 5.88
N GLN A 553 24.50 -25.14 6.08
CA GLN A 553 24.22 -24.17 5.02
C GLN A 553 25.22 -23.03 5.08
N VAL A 554 25.53 -22.45 3.92
CA VAL A 554 26.45 -21.30 3.83
C VAL A 554 25.65 -20.03 3.56
N LEU A 555 25.74 -19.06 4.46
CA LEU A 555 25.21 -17.71 4.28
C LEU A 555 26.34 -16.74 3.91
N ARG A 556 26.01 -15.78 3.04
CA ARG A 556 26.96 -14.87 2.42
C ARG A 556 26.51 -13.40 2.56
N PRO A 557 26.44 -12.83 3.78
CA PRO A 557 26.14 -11.40 3.90
C PRO A 557 27.26 -10.58 3.27
N GLN A 558 26.91 -9.45 2.67
CA GLN A 558 27.86 -8.61 1.94
C GLN A 558 27.80 -7.16 2.43
N GLN A 559 28.93 -6.48 2.35
CA GLN A 559 29.00 -5.03 2.34
C GLN A 559 29.44 -4.59 0.94
N ARG A 560 28.52 -4.00 0.18
CA ARG A 560 28.75 -3.60 -1.23
C ARG A 560 29.16 -2.13 -1.31
N PHE A 561 30.13 -1.85 -2.14
CA PHE A 561 30.59 -0.53 -2.54
C PHE A 561 30.28 -0.29 -4.01
N PHE A 562 29.63 0.84 -4.28
CA PHE A 562 29.32 1.35 -5.60
C PHE A 562 30.21 2.57 -5.87
N ALA A 563 30.75 2.67 -7.07
CA ALA A 563 31.64 3.79 -7.44
C ALA A 563 30.89 5.04 -7.90
N ASN A 564 29.66 4.89 -8.41
CA ASN A 564 28.88 5.99 -8.98
C ASN A 564 27.36 5.84 -8.69
N PRO A 565 26.78 6.61 -7.75
CA PRO A 565 27.50 7.46 -6.80
C PRO A 565 28.33 6.62 -5.82
N ALA A 566 29.39 7.20 -5.27
CA ALA A 566 30.22 6.55 -4.26
C ALA A 566 29.39 6.27 -2.99
N THR A 567 29.04 5.01 -2.74
CA THR A 567 28.17 4.64 -1.61
C THR A 567 28.43 3.20 -1.18
N THR A 568 28.39 2.97 0.13
CA THR A 568 28.46 1.63 0.72
C THR A 568 27.08 1.23 1.25
N THR A 569 26.66 0.01 0.94
CA THR A 569 25.38 -0.59 1.34
C THR A 569 25.63 -1.95 1.98
N ASN A 570 24.69 -2.41 2.80
CA ASN A 570 24.75 -3.74 3.42
C ASN A 570 23.71 -4.64 2.77
N GLU A 571 24.07 -5.90 2.56
CA GLU A 571 23.19 -6.92 1.99
C GLU A 571 23.10 -8.05 2.99
N ALA A 572 21.95 -8.18 3.63
CA ALA A 572 21.71 -9.24 4.60
C ALA A 572 21.64 -10.60 3.91
N ALA A 573 22.16 -11.63 4.55
CA ALA A 573 21.90 -13.02 4.14
C ALA A 573 20.88 -13.64 5.08
N ILE A 574 19.82 -14.20 4.49
CA ILE A 574 18.66 -14.74 5.21
C ILE A 574 18.51 -16.23 4.90
N SER A 575 18.45 -17.05 5.94
CA SER A 575 18.03 -18.44 5.85
C SER A 575 16.59 -18.58 6.33
N THR A 576 15.67 -18.80 5.39
CA THR A 576 14.25 -19.03 5.69
C THR A 576 13.99 -20.49 6.07
N ARG A 577 13.20 -20.68 7.12
CA ARG A 577 12.66 -21.96 7.59
C ARG A 577 11.15 -21.84 7.74
N TRP A 578 10.49 -22.99 7.91
CA TRP A 578 9.03 -23.01 8.12
C TRP A 578 8.61 -22.30 9.41
N ASP A 579 9.49 -22.24 10.41
CA ASP A 579 9.25 -21.67 11.75
C ASP A 579 9.93 -20.32 11.99
N GLY A 580 10.57 -19.71 10.98
CA GLY A 580 11.19 -18.39 11.14
C GLY A 580 12.32 -18.11 10.17
N GLN A 581 13.05 -17.02 10.42
CA GLN A 581 14.19 -16.60 9.62
C GLN A 581 15.43 -16.37 10.49
N LEU A 582 16.56 -16.92 10.05
CA LEU A 582 17.88 -16.53 10.54
C LEU A 582 18.38 -15.40 9.63
N TYR A 583 18.56 -14.23 10.20
CA TYR A 583 19.01 -13.01 9.53
C TYR A 583 20.44 -12.69 9.95
N THR A 584 21.31 -12.45 8.96
CA THR A 584 22.73 -12.22 9.22
C THR A 584 23.24 -11.01 8.45
N VAL A 585 24.00 -10.15 9.13
CA VAL A 585 24.61 -8.95 8.56
C VAL A 585 26.07 -8.87 8.94
N LEU A 586 26.89 -8.56 7.95
CA LEU A 586 28.30 -8.22 8.13
C LEU A 586 28.43 -6.72 8.41
N GLY A 587 29.00 -6.37 9.55
CA GLY A 587 29.35 -5.01 9.91
C GLY A 587 30.79 -4.66 9.55
N GLN A 588 31.31 -3.59 10.17
CA GLN A 588 32.68 -3.12 9.94
C GLN A 588 33.72 -4.00 10.64
N PRO A 589 34.97 -4.04 10.14
CA PRO A 589 36.09 -4.61 10.89
C PRO A 589 36.41 -3.73 12.10
N ASP A 590 36.93 -4.32 13.17
CA ASP A 590 37.29 -3.60 14.40
C ASP A 590 38.75 -3.10 14.43
N GLY A 591 39.49 -3.28 13.33
CA GLY A 591 40.91 -2.95 13.21
C GLY A 591 41.87 -3.95 13.88
N ALA A 592 41.38 -4.91 14.67
CA ALA A 592 42.16 -5.92 15.38
C ALA A 592 41.96 -7.35 14.80
N GLY A 593 41.54 -7.43 13.53
CA GLY A 593 41.29 -8.69 12.82
C GLY A 593 39.95 -9.35 13.16
N ARG A 594 39.03 -8.67 13.85
CA ARG A 594 37.65 -9.12 14.06
C ARG A 594 36.67 -8.36 13.18
N TRP A 595 35.55 -9.00 12.89
CA TRP A 595 34.44 -8.41 12.14
C TRP A 595 33.19 -8.37 13.01
N GLN A 596 32.47 -7.25 12.97
CA GLN A 596 31.16 -7.17 13.62
C GLN A 596 30.17 -8.03 12.84
N LEU A 597 29.47 -8.94 13.53
CA LEU A 597 28.39 -9.73 12.99
C LEU A 597 27.13 -9.46 13.81
N ARG A 598 26.03 -9.19 13.09
CA ARG A 598 24.69 -9.10 13.69
C ARG A 598 23.89 -10.30 13.25
N LEU A 599 23.45 -11.10 14.20
CA LEU A 599 22.70 -12.32 13.96
C LEU A 599 21.36 -12.25 14.69
N TRP A 600 20.26 -12.49 13.97
CA TRP A 600 18.93 -12.59 14.57
C TRP A 600 18.25 -13.89 14.18
N TRP A 601 17.72 -14.60 15.17
CA TRP A 601 16.71 -15.63 14.94
C TRP A 601 15.33 -15.05 15.23
N LYS A 602 14.47 -15.06 14.22
CA LYS A 602 13.13 -14.45 14.25
C LYS A 602 12.05 -15.50 14.01
N PRO A 603 11.56 -16.17 15.06
CA PRO A 603 10.49 -17.16 14.94
C PRO A 603 9.23 -16.57 14.34
N PHE A 604 8.63 -17.29 13.39
CA PHE A 604 7.33 -16.98 12.76
C PHE A 604 7.20 -15.59 12.11
N VAL A 605 8.29 -14.84 11.92
CA VAL A 605 8.27 -13.51 11.29
C VAL A 605 7.69 -13.55 9.87
N THR A 606 7.86 -14.66 9.17
CA THR A 606 7.32 -14.88 7.82
C THR A 606 5.80 -14.85 7.76
N LEU A 607 5.12 -15.07 8.90
CA LEU A 607 3.65 -15.00 8.97
C LEU A 607 3.12 -13.58 8.77
N ILE A 608 3.92 -12.54 9.01
CA ILE A 608 3.56 -11.15 8.72
C ILE A 608 3.21 -11.03 7.23
N TRP A 609 4.12 -11.47 6.35
CA TRP A 609 3.94 -11.35 4.91
C TRP A 609 3.03 -12.44 4.33
N ALA A 610 3.05 -13.66 4.89
CA ALA A 610 2.08 -14.69 4.52
C ALA A 610 0.64 -14.22 4.80
N GLY A 611 0.42 -13.57 5.96
CA GLY A 611 -0.86 -12.94 6.30
C GLY A 611 -1.23 -11.82 5.33
N GLY A 612 -0.31 -10.91 5.01
CA GLY A 612 -0.51 -9.87 3.99
C GLY A 612 -0.91 -10.42 2.61
N MET A 613 -0.26 -11.51 2.16
CA MET A 613 -0.62 -12.18 0.91
C MET A 613 -1.99 -12.84 0.97
N LEU A 614 -2.39 -13.41 2.10
CA LEU A 614 -3.75 -13.94 2.30
C LEU A 614 -4.80 -12.82 2.29
N ILE A 615 -4.50 -11.66 2.87
CA ILE A 615 -5.37 -10.47 2.80
C ILE A 615 -5.64 -10.10 1.34
N ALA A 616 -4.58 -9.95 0.54
CA ALA A 616 -4.66 -9.65 -0.89
C ALA A 616 -5.40 -10.74 -1.69
N LEU A 617 -5.09 -12.02 -1.44
CA LEU A 617 -5.74 -13.16 -2.08
C LEU A 617 -7.24 -13.17 -1.79
N GLY A 618 -7.65 -12.97 -0.54
CA GLY A 618 -9.07 -12.91 -0.18
C GLY A 618 -9.80 -11.74 -0.85
N GLY A 619 -9.12 -10.59 -1.00
CA GLY A 619 -9.62 -9.47 -1.79
C GLY A 619 -9.84 -9.83 -3.26
N ALA A 620 -8.87 -10.50 -3.89
CA ALA A 620 -8.96 -10.97 -5.27
C ALA A 620 -10.08 -12.01 -5.46
N LEU A 621 -10.23 -12.98 -4.55
CA LEU A 621 -11.32 -13.95 -4.54
C LEU A 621 -12.70 -13.26 -4.43
N SER A 622 -12.80 -12.22 -3.59
CA SER A 622 -14.02 -11.39 -3.47
C SER A 622 -14.34 -10.65 -4.76
N LEU A 623 -13.34 -10.05 -5.40
CA LEU A 623 -13.49 -9.35 -6.68
C LEU A 623 -13.98 -10.31 -7.78
N ILE A 624 -13.25 -11.41 -8.01
CA ILE A 624 -13.58 -12.42 -9.02
C ILE A 624 -14.97 -13.02 -8.76
N GLY A 625 -15.27 -13.34 -7.50
CA GLY A 625 -16.54 -13.94 -7.09
C GLY A 625 -17.74 -13.06 -7.40
N ARG A 626 -17.61 -11.75 -7.19
CA ARG A 626 -18.68 -10.78 -7.43
C ARG A 626 -18.88 -10.51 -8.91
N VAL A 627 -17.80 -10.27 -9.65
CA VAL A 627 -17.86 -10.04 -11.11
C VAL A 627 -18.47 -11.25 -11.82
N ARG A 628 -18.09 -12.47 -11.43
CA ARG A 628 -18.69 -13.71 -11.99
C ARG A 628 -20.19 -13.83 -11.69
N ARG A 629 -20.61 -13.50 -10.47
CA ARG A 629 -22.03 -13.55 -10.08
C ARG A 629 -22.85 -12.54 -10.86
N GLU A 630 -22.33 -11.33 -11.02
CA GLU A 630 -23.00 -10.24 -11.72
C GLU A 630 -23.13 -10.56 -13.22
N ARG A 631 -22.06 -10.99 -13.90
CA ARG A 631 -22.14 -11.44 -15.30
C ARG A 631 -23.16 -12.57 -15.54
N ARG A 632 -23.30 -13.47 -14.57
CA ARG A 632 -24.32 -14.55 -14.63
C ARG A 632 -25.74 -14.04 -14.41
N ALA A 633 -25.94 -12.95 -13.68
CA ALA A 633 -27.25 -12.33 -13.51
C ALA A 633 -27.65 -11.61 -14.81
N ASP A 634 -26.74 -10.81 -15.38
CA ASP A 634 -26.95 -10.11 -16.65
C ASP A 634 -27.25 -11.11 -17.78
N ALA A 635 -26.52 -12.23 -17.83
CA ALA A 635 -26.78 -13.30 -18.79
C ALA A 635 -28.09 -14.06 -18.53
N ARG A 636 -28.70 -13.99 -17.34
CA ARG A 636 -30.04 -14.58 -17.12
C ARG A 636 -31.13 -13.61 -17.53
N GLU A 637 -30.94 -12.32 -17.26
CA GLU A 637 -31.85 -11.26 -17.69
C GLU A 637 -31.88 -11.11 -19.21
N ALA A 638 -30.77 -11.33 -19.91
CA ALA A 638 -30.74 -11.29 -21.37
C ALA A 638 -31.43 -12.49 -22.05
N TRP A 639 -31.69 -13.58 -21.31
CA TRP A 639 -32.35 -14.79 -21.82
C TRP A 639 -33.83 -14.87 -21.41
N ALA A 640 -34.26 -14.04 -20.46
CA ALA A 640 -35.64 -13.92 -20.00
C ALA A 640 -36.32 -12.76 -20.73
#